data_AF-A0A2S7NMB8-F1
#
_entry.id   AF-A0A2S7NMB8-F1
#
_cell.length_a   1.000
_cell.length_b   1.000
_cell.length_c   1.000
_cell.angle_alpha   90.00
_cell.angle_beta   90.00
_cell.angle_gamma   90.00
#
_symmetry.space_group_name_H-M   'P 1'
#
loop_
_entity.id
_entity.type
_entity.pdbx_description
1 polymer ?
#
loop_
_entity_poly.entity_id
_entity_poly.type
_entity_poly.pdbx_seq_one_letter_code
_entity_poly.pdbx_strand_id
1 'polypeptide(L)'
;MNHKPWRWPLAIWAEQYKTGKATVTVDSLILEYLLHSPNDCSDGGTTINTASQYQIEDLPVNVLNYKYIGVTAVLGSSASVTVTVGGQVYPVGWQSEPAGGVGVYHGSVFITSTGAVSADLIRNSATILTVTGKPIGGCTTGGYANFNPFVSTKISVETPHDVSDLVCTQGSGAEGFAAMCYVVREYGYCPIGGKKGPSLPIFPSVFACYCTALGMQKDLPKFTGDKGYTLSDPDYDGLCAWTYQYGFTFPEYCSTTKQVTTVPATSPFNPKACTGGQAANNDDGLDELCAYTCSIGYCPVHLCSCTSEGALVLSVPDEDIPEVTIYVADVNNADRVSLCNWACNIGHYCSCQDGDDDPPCDLDLTFTDLGALADETNNFPTYCAYIYMLDILYNNVTAELEEYNDANAGYDTLFGYYTTYIKDEVPGILDSFMGWSYKGYFDTSAPGQDWDSCVSLNPTTNPCPHHYETWHGYSQPAKKITVTNPKDLFTAAGPAMNDLPNKIVATGMDMSLGQWGGSGDDVVQAFAMPVAMISQAIQAMKQVKVLGKNEEDEEKKKIILLVLTAVIGVVPFVGEIGAATAGLGAIATTIAIAGLAANAALGIYTIVEDPDSAQMAALGLLFGIGGLGAVARDAEGLAKIAALRRTMGGSEVVLLGATVDEDAALIQRITKSCAR
;
A
#
# COMPACT_ATOMS: atom_id res chain seq x y z
N MET A 1 -5.47 -0.13 24.65
CA MET A 1 -6.66 -0.77 25.29
C MET A 1 -6.97 -2.06 24.53
N ASN A 2 -7.60 -3.06 25.13
CA ASN A 2 -7.90 -4.34 24.45
C ASN A 2 -9.39 -4.40 24.07
N HIS A 3 -9.71 -4.27 22.79
CA HIS A 3 -11.09 -4.32 22.26
C HIS A 3 -11.51 -5.70 21.73
N LYS A 4 -10.65 -6.72 21.85
CA LYS A 4 -10.96 -8.11 21.44
C LYS A 4 -12.34 -8.62 21.88
N PRO A 5 -12.86 -8.29 23.08
CA PRO A 5 -14.12 -8.87 23.57
C PRO A 5 -15.34 -8.55 22.72
N TRP A 6 -15.37 -7.41 22.02
CA TRP A 6 -16.48 -7.06 21.11
C TRP A 6 -16.75 -8.08 20.01
N ARG A 7 -15.78 -8.94 19.70
CA ARG A 7 -15.92 -9.97 18.67
C ARG A 7 -16.62 -11.24 19.18
N TRP A 8 -16.78 -11.41 20.49
CA TRP A 8 -17.29 -12.66 21.06
C TRP A 8 -18.74 -13.00 20.68
N PRO A 9 -19.68 -12.04 20.62
CA PRO A 9 -21.06 -12.32 20.21
C PRO A 9 -21.19 -12.78 18.74
N LEU A 10 -20.22 -12.41 17.89
CA LEU A 10 -20.25 -12.69 16.46
C LEU A 10 -20.33 -14.19 16.17
N ALA A 11 -19.69 -15.04 16.99
CA ALA A 11 -19.74 -16.48 16.80
C ALA A 11 -21.17 -17.04 16.94
N ILE A 12 -21.93 -16.55 17.91
CA ILE A 12 -23.31 -16.97 18.16
C ILE A 12 -24.23 -16.52 17.04
N TRP A 13 -24.16 -15.24 16.64
CA TRP A 13 -24.97 -14.74 15.54
C TRP A 13 -24.63 -15.43 14.22
N ALA A 14 -23.34 -15.69 13.96
CA ALA A 14 -22.91 -16.39 12.76
C ALA A 14 -23.42 -17.82 12.72
N GLU A 15 -23.35 -18.59 13.82
CA GLU A 15 -23.91 -19.94 13.89
C GLU A 15 -25.44 -19.92 13.69
N GLN A 16 -26.13 -18.99 14.37
CA GLN A 16 -27.59 -18.84 14.30
C GLN A 16 -28.04 -18.52 12.89
N TYR A 17 -27.36 -17.62 12.20
CA TYR A 17 -27.64 -17.27 10.82
C TYR A 17 -27.40 -18.47 9.88
N LYS A 18 -26.27 -19.19 10.04
CA LYS A 18 -25.89 -20.30 9.15
C LYS A 18 -26.78 -21.52 9.27
N THR A 19 -27.17 -21.88 10.50
CA THR A 19 -27.83 -23.16 10.76
C THR A 19 -29.29 -23.00 11.22
N GLY A 20 -29.75 -21.76 11.37
CA GLY A 20 -31.05 -21.42 11.94
C GLY A 20 -31.11 -21.50 13.47
N LYS A 21 -30.05 -21.98 14.15
CA LYS A 21 -29.91 -22.08 15.60
C LYS A 21 -28.46 -21.87 16.03
N ALA A 22 -28.20 -21.49 17.28
CA ALA A 22 -26.83 -21.40 17.80
C ALA A 22 -26.73 -22.10 19.16
N THR A 23 -25.56 -22.64 19.45
CA THR A 23 -25.26 -23.34 20.70
C THR A 23 -24.44 -22.43 21.59
N VAL A 24 -25.06 -21.90 22.65
CA VAL A 24 -24.34 -21.14 23.68
C VAL A 24 -23.81 -22.12 24.73
N THR A 25 -22.50 -22.32 24.76
CA THR A 25 -21.82 -23.21 25.72
C THR A 25 -21.23 -22.46 26.91
N VAL A 26 -21.07 -21.14 26.79
CA VAL A 26 -20.39 -20.29 27.77
C VAL A 26 -21.14 -18.98 27.96
N ASP A 27 -21.37 -18.62 29.23
CA ASP A 27 -21.83 -17.28 29.58
C ASP A 27 -20.66 -16.29 29.54
N SER A 28 -20.85 -15.14 28.90
CA SER A 28 -19.87 -14.05 28.89
C SER A 28 -20.54 -12.70 29.09
N LEU A 29 -19.80 -11.75 29.67
CA LEU A 29 -20.23 -10.37 29.87
C LEU A 29 -19.14 -9.41 29.42
N ILE A 30 -19.53 -8.43 28.62
CA ILE A 30 -18.68 -7.37 28.10
C ILE A 30 -19.24 -6.04 28.59
N LEU A 31 -18.36 -5.20 29.15
CA LEU A 31 -18.64 -3.81 29.47
C LEU A 31 -17.89 -2.91 28.51
N GLU A 32 -18.57 -1.89 27.99
CA GLU A 32 -17.98 -0.86 27.15
C GLU A 32 -18.45 0.53 27.59
N TYR A 33 -17.50 1.44 27.81
CA TYR A 33 -17.82 2.81 28.22
C TYR A 33 -16.60 3.71 28.11
N LEU A 34 -16.84 5.02 28.11
CA LEU A 34 -15.78 6.03 28.20
C LEU A 34 -15.36 6.24 29.66
N LEU A 35 -14.06 6.43 29.91
CA LEU A 35 -13.53 6.60 31.28
C LEU A 35 -13.81 7.98 31.89
N HIS A 36 -14.52 8.82 31.17
CA HIS A 36 -14.82 10.21 31.49
C HIS A 36 -16.20 10.58 30.94
N SER A 37 -16.70 11.74 31.34
CA SER A 37 -17.83 12.35 30.66
C SER A 37 -17.40 12.91 29.30
N PRO A 38 -18.12 12.63 28.21
CA PRO A 38 -17.82 13.22 26.90
C PRO A 38 -17.91 14.74 26.88
N ASN A 39 -18.78 15.34 27.71
CA ASN A 39 -19.00 16.78 27.76
C ASN A 39 -18.17 17.51 28.83
N ASP A 40 -17.49 16.79 29.73
CA ASP A 40 -16.73 17.41 30.83
C ASP A 40 -15.26 17.64 30.43
N CYS A 41 -14.84 17.16 29.25
CA CYS A 41 -13.46 17.20 28.77
C CYS A 41 -13.39 17.84 27.37
N SER A 42 -12.26 18.47 27.07
CA SER A 42 -12.01 19.00 25.72
C SER A 42 -11.91 17.85 24.73
N ASP A 43 -12.62 17.92 23.60
CA ASP A 43 -12.45 16.94 22.52
C ASP A 43 -11.09 17.08 21.80
N GLY A 44 -10.37 18.18 22.04
CA GLY A 44 -9.09 18.48 21.42
C GLY A 44 -9.16 18.55 19.89
N GLY A 45 -10.33 18.87 19.31
CA GLY A 45 -10.56 18.85 17.87
C GLY A 45 -10.91 17.48 17.30
N THR A 46 -11.12 16.45 18.13
CA THR A 46 -11.53 15.11 17.65
C THR A 46 -12.89 15.18 16.96
N THR A 47 -13.01 14.57 15.79
CA THR A 47 -14.26 14.39 15.04
C THR A 47 -14.72 12.93 15.11
N ILE A 48 -16.02 12.72 14.90
CA ILE A 48 -16.58 11.41 14.57
C ILE A 48 -16.46 11.27 13.06
N ASN A 49 -15.90 10.16 12.58
CA ASN A 49 -15.46 9.94 11.19
C ASN A 49 -14.31 10.88 10.78
N THR A 50 -13.84 10.81 9.53
CA THR A 50 -12.81 11.73 9.02
C THR A 50 -13.00 12.17 7.57
N ALA A 51 -12.92 13.48 7.34
CA ALA A 51 -13.02 14.11 6.02
C ALA A 51 -11.89 13.70 5.08
N SER A 52 -10.71 13.39 5.62
CA SER A 52 -9.57 12.86 4.86
C SER A 52 -9.84 11.49 4.22
N GLN A 53 -10.83 10.75 4.73
CA GLN A 53 -11.33 9.50 4.15
C GLN A 53 -12.64 9.71 3.38
N TYR A 54 -12.98 10.97 3.05
CA TYR A 54 -14.21 11.37 2.37
C TYR A 54 -15.49 10.99 3.14
N GLN A 55 -15.39 10.87 4.47
CA GLN A 55 -16.53 10.61 5.35
C GLN A 55 -17.08 11.93 5.90
N ILE A 56 -18.38 11.96 6.12
CA ILE A 56 -19.04 13.09 6.76
C ILE A 56 -18.69 13.07 8.24
N GLU A 57 -18.06 14.15 8.70
CA GLU A 57 -17.66 14.34 10.09
C GLU A 57 -18.81 14.89 10.95
N ASP A 58 -18.83 14.51 12.23
CA ASP A 58 -19.70 15.10 13.25
C ASP A 58 -18.90 15.42 14.53
N LEU A 59 -19.42 16.30 15.37
CA LEU A 59 -18.81 16.64 16.65
C LEU A 59 -19.15 15.57 17.70
N PRO A 60 -18.19 15.12 18.53
CA PRO A 60 -18.45 14.14 19.58
C PRO A 60 -19.57 14.54 20.53
N VAL A 61 -19.72 15.83 20.83
CA VAL A 61 -20.79 16.35 21.69
C VAL A 61 -22.20 16.16 21.11
N ASN A 62 -22.35 16.08 19.79
CA ASN A 62 -23.66 15.91 19.15
C ASN A 62 -24.14 14.45 19.25
N VAL A 63 -23.21 13.50 19.27
CA VAL A 63 -23.50 12.06 19.18
C VAL A 63 -23.29 11.33 20.51
N LEU A 64 -22.31 11.75 21.31
CA LEU A 64 -21.91 11.11 22.59
C LEU A 64 -22.30 11.98 23.80
N ASN A 65 -23.46 12.63 23.78
CA ASN A 65 -23.86 13.62 24.80
C ASN A 65 -24.24 13.07 26.20
N TYR A 66 -24.16 11.76 26.45
CA TYR A 66 -24.49 11.16 27.74
C TYR A 66 -23.46 10.14 28.22
N LYS A 67 -23.25 10.04 29.54
CA LYS A 67 -22.53 8.91 30.15
C LYS A 67 -23.41 7.68 30.09
N TYR A 68 -22.95 6.67 29.37
CA TYR A 68 -23.61 5.37 29.35
C TYR A 68 -22.59 4.25 29.51
N ILE A 69 -23.05 3.13 30.04
CA ILE A 69 -22.33 1.87 30.02
C ILE A 69 -23.09 0.93 29.11
N GLY A 70 -22.45 0.55 27.99
CA GLY A 70 -22.92 -0.50 27.11
C GLY A 70 -22.59 -1.86 27.73
N VAL A 71 -23.53 -2.79 27.60
CA VAL A 71 -23.40 -4.15 28.09
C VAL A 71 -23.81 -5.11 27.00
N THR A 72 -22.90 -6.03 26.70
CA THR A 72 -23.18 -7.15 25.81
C THR A 72 -22.96 -8.45 26.55
N ALA A 73 -23.94 -9.37 26.50
CA ALA A 73 -23.82 -10.67 27.14
C ALA A 73 -24.19 -11.81 26.19
N VAL A 74 -23.39 -12.87 26.18
CA VAL A 74 -23.73 -14.13 25.52
C VAL A 74 -24.19 -15.08 26.62
N LEU A 75 -25.44 -15.55 26.58
CA LEU A 75 -26.04 -16.28 27.69
C LEU A 75 -26.71 -17.58 27.25
N GLY A 76 -26.43 -18.66 27.98
CA GLY A 76 -27.08 -19.97 27.84
C GLY A 76 -28.49 -20.03 28.43
N SER A 77 -28.88 -19.01 29.20
CA SER A 77 -30.24 -18.76 29.70
C SER A 77 -30.36 -17.32 30.24
N SER A 78 -31.57 -16.78 30.30
CA SER A 78 -31.81 -15.40 30.72
C SER A 78 -31.17 -15.08 32.08
N ALA A 79 -30.60 -13.88 32.16
CA ALA A 79 -30.00 -13.32 33.36
C ALA A 79 -30.16 -11.79 33.32
N SER A 80 -30.10 -11.17 34.48
CA SER A 80 -30.09 -9.71 34.63
C SER A 80 -28.67 -9.22 34.85
N VAL A 81 -28.38 -7.97 34.44
CA VAL A 81 -27.11 -7.31 34.77
C VAL A 81 -27.36 -6.11 35.67
N THR A 82 -26.53 -5.98 36.70
CA THR A 82 -26.44 -4.78 37.52
C THR A 82 -25.04 -4.19 37.41
N VAL A 83 -24.96 -2.91 37.09
CA VAL A 83 -23.70 -2.16 37.03
C VAL A 83 -23.58 -1.29 38.27
N THR A 84 -22.44 -1.32 38.94
CA THR A 84 -22.14 -0.47 40.09
C THR A 84 -21.08 0.56 39.69
N VAL A 85 -21.37 1.85 39.88
CA VAL A 85 -20.44 2.96 39.61
C VAL A 85 -20.33 3.86 40.83
N GLY A 86 -19.15 3.91 41.45
CA GLY A 86 -18.91 4.74 42.64
C GLY A 86 -19.78 4.37 43.83
N GLY A 87 -20.16 3.09 43.95
CA GLY A 87 -21.07 2.58 44.98
C GLY A 87 -22.57 2.76 44.69
N GLN A 88 -22.93 3.44 43.59
CA GLN A 88 -24.32 3.50 43.11
C GLN A 88 -24.62 2.33 42.18
N VAL A 89 -25.76 1.68 42.38
CA VAL A 89 -26.17 0.49 41.61
C VAL A 89 -27.21 0.88 40.58
N TYR A 90 -26.96 0.49 39.34
CA TYR A 90 -27.80 0.73 38.17
C TYR A 90 -28.23 -0.60 37.57
N PRO A 91 -29.54 -0.94 37.59
CA PRO A 91 -30.03 -2.08 36.85
C PRO A 91 -29.94 -1.78 35.34
N VAL A 92 -29.44 -2.75 34.57
CA VAL A 92 -29.34 -2.62 33.11
C VAL A 92 -30.60 -3.18 32.48
N GLY A 93 -31.27 -2.37 31.65
CA GLY A 93 -32.36 -2.83 30.81
C GLY A 93 -31.80 -3.43 29.51
N TRP A 94 -32.30 -4.62 29.13
CA TRP A 94 -31.99 -5.17 27.82
C TRP A 94 -32.79 -4.40 26.75
N GLN A 95 -32.06 -3.87 25.77
CA GLN A 95 -32.64 -3.22 24.58
C GLN A 95 -32.86 -4.24 23.45
N SER A 96 -32.06 -5.32 23.45
CA SER A 96 -32.21 -6.45 22.56
C SER A 96 -32.04 -7.74 23.34
N GLU A 97 -33.02 -8.64 23.22
CA GLU A 97 -33.01 -9.98 23.83
C GLU A 97 -33.21 -11.06 22.77
N PRO A 98 -32.53 -12.21 22.88
CA PRO A 98 -32.74 -13.33 21.99
C PRO A 98 -34.06 -14.05 22.29
N ALA A 99 -34.77 -14.46 21.24
CA ALA A 99 -36.00 -15.24 21.38
C ALA A 99 -35.73 -16.55 22.13
N GLY A 100 -36.51 -16.81 23.19
CA GLY A 100 -36.36 -18.01 24.03
C GLY A 100 -35.25 -17.91 25.09
N GLY A 101 -34.61 -16.76 25.24
CA GLY A 101 -33.74 -16.47 26.38
C GLY A 101 -32.30 -17.01 26.28
N VAL A 102 -31.92 -17.58 25.13
CA VAL A 102 -30.58 -18.13 24.87
C VAL A 102 -29.97 -17.44 23.66
N GLY A 103 -28.80 -16.82 23.82
CA GLY A 103 -28.14 -16.06 22.74
C GLY A 103 -27.49 -14.77 23.23
N VAL A 104 -27.42 -13.78 22.35
CA VAL A 104 -26.78 -12.49 22.63
C VAL A 104 -27.80 -11.46 23.11
N TYR A 105 -27.48 -10.82 24.22
CA TYR A 105 -28.21 -9.71 24.82
C TYR A 105 -27.41 -8.43 24.65
N HIS A 106 -28.10 -7.34 24.29
CA HIS A 106 -27.54 -6.00 24.32
C HIS A 106 -28.39 -5.09 25.18
N GLY A 107 -27.72 -4.34 26.03
CA GLY A 107 -28.34 -3.33 26.86
C GLY A 107 -27.39 -2.18 27.07
N SER A 108 -27.95 -1.10 27.57
CA SER A 108 -27.17 0.03 28.02
C SER A 108 -27.86 0.66 29.21
N VAL A 109 -27.09 1.40 29.99
CA VAL A 109 -27.64 2.18 31.10
C VAL A 109 -26.98 3.53 31.13
N PHE A 110 -27.80 4.58 31.19
CA PHE A 110 -27.31 5.93 31.47
C PHE A 110 -26.97 6.06 32.94
N ILE A 111 -25.84 6.69 33.22
CA ILE A 111 -25.33 6.86 34.59
C ILE A 111 -25.08 8.34 34.87
N THR A 112 -25.14 8.72 36.14
CA THR A 112 -24.80 10.06 36.59
C THR A 112 -23.58 10.07 37.52
N SER A 113 -23.27 8.95 38.17
CA SER A 113 -22.14 8.84 39.09
C SER A 113 -20.80 8.58 38.39
N THR A 114 -19.72 8.85 39.14
CA THR A 114 -18.33 8.59 38.78
C THR A 114 -17.68 7.72 39.86
N GLY A 115 -16.56 7.07 39.58
CA GLY A 115 -15.82 6.22 40.50
C GLY A 115 -15.62 4.81 39.96
N ALA A 116 -15.24 3.88 40.83
CA ALA A 116 -14.98 2.48 40.47
C ALA A 116 -16.19 1.82 39.80
N VAL A 117 -15.94 1.01 38.75
CA VAL A 117 -16.97 0.32 37.97
C VAL A 117 -16.86 -1.18 38.14
N SER A 118 -17.98 -1.85 38.39
CA SER A 118 -18.12 -3.29 38.29
C SER A 118 -19.50 -3.66 37.73
N ALA A 119 -19.63 -4.84 37.15
CA ALA A 119 -20.91 -5.38 36.75
C ALA A 119 -21.05 -6.83 37.16
N ASP A 120 -22.24 -7.16 37.63
CA ASP A 120 -22.61 -8.50 38.04
C ASP A 120 -23.68 -9.05 37.11
N LEU A 121 -23.41 -10.23 36.56
CA LEU A 121 -24.38 -11.05 35.85
C LEU A 121 -25.09 -11.93 36.88
N ILE A 122 -26.40 -11.76 37.02
CA ILE A 122 -27.20 -12.36 38.09
C ILE A 122 -28.26 -13.28 37.49
N ARG A 123 -28.33 -14.50 38.00
CA ARG A 123 -29.38 -15.48 37.66
C ARG A 123 -29.83 -16.18 38.94
N ASN A 124 -31.14 -16.33 39.14
CA ASN A 124 -31.71 -16.94 40.35
C ASN A 124 -31.17 -16.33 41.66
N SER A 125 -31.00 -15.00 41.68
CA SER A 125 -30.43 -14.25 42.82
C SER A 125 -28.98 -14.58 43.18
N ALA A 126 -28.26 -15.32 42.33
CA ALA A 126 -26.84 -15.59 42.48
C ALA A 126 -26.03 -14.87 41.40
N THR A 127 -24.89 -14.29 41.80
CA THR A 127 -23.93 -13.72 40.86
C THR A 127 -23.16 -14.85 40.18
N ILE A 128 -23.32 -14.96 38.86
CA ILE A 128 -22.63 -15.95 38.03
C ILE A 128 -21.26 -15.45 37.60
N LEU A 129 -21.16 -14.16 37.30
CA LEU A 129 -19.95 -13.55 36.77
C LEU A 129 -19.87 -12.11 37.27
N THR A 130 -18.69 -11.72 37.74
CA THR A 130 -18.36 -10.32 38.03
C THR A 130 -17.27 -9.86 37.08
N VAL A 131 -17.52 -8.73 36.41
CA VAL A 131 -16.55 -8.02 35.57
C VAL A 131 -16.17 -6.73 36.29
N THR A 132 -14.87 -6.55 36.55
CA THR A 132 -14.34 -5.31 37.11
C THR A 132 -13.82 -4.42 35.99
N GLY A 133 -14.23 -3.15 36.02
CA GLY A 133 -13.81 -2.14 35.06
C GLY A 133 -12.84 -1.11 35.67
N LYS A 134 -12.37 -0.19 34.82
CA LYS A 134 -11.65 1.01 35.28
C LYS A 134 -12.63 2.06 35.82
N PRO A 135 -12.22 2.90 36.78
CA PRO A 135 -13.09 3.95 37.30
C PRO A 135 -13.43 4.98 36.22
N ILE A 136 -14.63 5.54 36.31
CA ILE A 136 -15.06 6.69 35.49
C ILE A 136 -14.75 7.96 36.28
N GLY A 137 -14.04 8.91 35.71
CA GLY A 137 -13.83 10.23 36.32
C GLY A 137 -12.58 10.93 35.84
N GLY A 138 -12.65 12.26 35.82
CA GLY A 138 -11.57 13.14 35.35
C GLY A 138 -11.34 13.06 33.84
N CYS A 139 -10.61 14.05 33.31
CA CYS A 139 -10.11 14.02 31.94
C CYS A 139 -8.73 13.36 31.91
N THR A 140 -8.20 13.06 30.72
CA THR A 140 -6.81 12.63 30.60
C THR A 140 -5.86 13.77 31.00
N THR A 141 -4.58 13.45 31.15
CA THR A 141 -3.53 14.46 31.34
C THR A 141 -3.66 15.54 30.26
N GLY A 142 -3.84 16.80 30.67
CA GLY A 142 -4.07 17.94 29.76
C GLY A 142 -5.52 18.38 29.59
N GLY A 143 -6.51 17.71 30.20
CA GLY A 143 -7.92 18.12 30.14
C GLY A 143 -8.70 17.56 28.93
N TYR A 144 -8.09 16.63 28.19
CA TYR A 144 -8.66 16.07 26.97
C TYR A 144 -9.54 14.83 27.20
N ALA A 145 -10.43 14.61 26.24
CA ALA A 145 -11.23 13.43 26.11
C ALA A 145 -10.47 12.32 25.36
N ASN A 146 -10.56 11.08 25.84
CA ASN A 146 -10.21 9.89 25.10
C ASN A 146 -11.50 9.18 24.67
N PHE A 147 -11.85 9.32 23.39
CA PHE A 147 -13.04 8.69 22.79
C PHE A 147 -12.87 7.20 22.50
N ASN A 148 -11.72 6.59 22.80
CA ASN A 148 -11.58 5.14 22.74
C ASN A 148 -12.32 4.50 23.93
N PRO A 149 -13.38 3.71 23.70
CA PRO A 149 -14.09 3.06 24.77
C PRO A 149 -13.18 2.06 25.48
N PHE A 150 -13.27 2.08 26.80
CA PHE A 150 -12.67 1.06 27.63
C PHE A 150 -13.55 -0.19 27.59
N VAL A 151 -12.92 -1.33 27.33
CA VAL A 151 -13.59 -2.62 27.27
C VAL A 151 -13.05 -3.52 28.37
N SER A 152 -13.93 -4.11 29.15
CA SER A 152 -13.62 -5.15 30.15
C SER A 152 -14.50 -6.37 29.93
N THR A 153 -13.96 -7.55 30.23
CA THR A 153 -14.62 -8.80 29.89
C THR A 153 -14.24 -9.96 30.82
N LYS A 154 -15.01 -11.06 30.75
CA LYS A 154 -14.66 -12.35 31.32
C LYS A 154 -15.33 -13.51 30.54
N ILE A 155 -14.56 -14.56 30.22
CA ILE A 155 -14.98 -15.81 29.53
C ILE A 155 -14.46 -17.04 30.30
N SER A 156 -15.02 -18.22 30.06
CA SER A 156 -14.64 -19.44 30.79
C SER A 156 -13.58 -20.34 30.10
N VAL A 157 -13.31 -20.28 28.78
CA VAL A 157 -12.26 -21.07 28.06
C VAL A 157 -11.86 -20.42 26.70
N GLU A 158 -10.66 -20.75 26.15
CA GLU A 158 -10.13 -20.31 24.83
C GLU A 158 -10.09 -21.43 23.74
N THR A 159 -9.99 -21.05 22.46
CA THR A 159 -10.03 -21.94 21.26
C THR A 159 -8.65 -22.42 20.77
N PRO A 160 -8.56 -23.54 20.02
CA PRO A 160 -7.30 -24.23 19.71
C PRO A 160 -6.52 -23.79 18.44
N HIS A 161 -7.01 -22.85 17.62
CA HIS A 161 -6.38 -22.47 16.35
C HIS A 161 -6.21 -20.95 16.21
N ASP A 162 -5.09 -20.53 15.62
CA ASP A 162 -4.79 -19.13 15.34
C ASP A 162 -5.54 -18.64 14.10
N VAL A 163 -5.87 -17.35 14.06
CA VAL A 163 -6.57 -16.73 12.92
C VAL A 163 -5.76 -16.85 11.61
N SER A 164 -4.43 -16.96 11.71
CA SER A 164 -3.57 -17.23 10.55
C SER A 164 -3.85 -18.58 9.90
N ASP A 165 -4.50 -19.53 10.58
CA ASP A 165 -4.78 -20.85 10.01
C ASP A 165 -6.11 -20.91 9.27
N LEU A 166 -6.86 -19.80 9.26
CA LEU A 166 -8.20 -19.71 8.69
C LEU A 166 -8.21 -18.86 7.41
N VAL A 167 -9.08 -19.23 6.47
CA VAL A 167 -9.35 -18.51 5.23
C VAL A 167 -10.81 -18.12 5.16
N CYS A 168 -11.16 -17.28 4.18
CA CYS A 168 -12.56 -16.95 3.95
C CYS A 168 -13.32 -18.20 3.53
N THR A 169 -14.49 -18.43 4.13
CA THR A 169 -15.39 -19.53 3.77
C THR A 169 -16.79 -19.04 3.42
N GLN A 170 -17.14 -17.79 3.77
CA GLN A 170 -18.42 -17.12 3.47
C GLN A 170 -18.22 -15.59 3.40
N GLY A 171 -19.07 -14.85 2.69
CA GLY A 171 -18.83 -13.43 2.37
C GLY A 171 -19.51 -12.87 1.10
N SER A 172 -20.19 -11.73 1.11
CA SER A 172 -20.89 -11.27 -0.11
C SER A 172 -19.98 -10.47 -1.05
N GLY A 173 -20.57 -9.88 -2.09
CA GLY A 173 -19.93 -8.83 -2.87
C GLY A 173 -20.70 -7.51 -2.79
N ALA A 174 -20.11 -6.45 -3.35
CA ALA A 174 -20.83 -5.20 -3.58
C ALA A 174 -22.05 -5.41 -4.49
N GLU A 175 -22.87 -4.37 -4.66
CA GLU A 175 -24.05 -4.44 -5.51
C GLU A 175 -23.68 -4.93 -6.92
N GLY A 176 -24.33 -6.00 -7.39
CA GLY A 176 -24.01 -6.68 -8.67
C GLY A 176 -23.03 -7.86 -8.56
N PHE A 177 -22.15 -7.90 -7.55
CA PHE A 177 -21.05 -8.89 -7.48
C PHE A 177 -21.38 -10.14 -6.64
N ALA A 178 -22.50 -10.14 -5.91
CA ALA A 178 -22.83 -11.15 -4.91
C ALA A 178 -22.83 -12.60 -5.44
N ALA A 179 -23.28 -12.83 -6.68
CA ALA A 179 -23.37 -14.16 -7.28
C ALA A 179 -22.00 -14.83 -7.48
N MET A 180 -21.03 -14.10 -8.04
CA MET A 180 -19.67 -14.60 -8.23
C MET A 180 -18.93 -14.69 -6.91
N CYS A 181 -19.08 -13.68 -6.05
CA CYS A 181 -18.48 -13.68 -4.71
C CYS A 181 -18.91 -14.87 -3.87
N TYR A 182 -20.17 -15.33 -4.01
CA TYR A 182 -20.68 -16.52 -3.32
C TYR A 182 -19.85 -17.78 -3.59
N VAL A 183 -19.34 -17.96 -4.80
CA VAL A 183 -18.59 -19.15 -5.21
C VAL A 183 -17.12 -19.06 -4.79
N VAL A 184 -16.47 -17.95 -5.11
CA VAL A 184 -15.02 -17.79 -4.90
C VAL A 184 -14.63 -17.80 -3.41
N ARG A 185 -15.50 -17.26 -2.55
CA ARG A 185 -15.28 -17.19 -1.10
C ARG A 185 -15.28 -18.55 -0.40
N GLU A 186 -15.94 -19.58 -0.94
CA GLU A 186 -15.96 -20.90 -0.29
C GLU A 186 -14.57 -21.54 -0.29
N TYR A 187 -13.70 -21.05 -1.16
CA TYR A 187 -12.37 -21.58 -1.43
C TYR A 187 -11.26 -20.62 -1.01
N GLY A 188 -11.56 -19.65 -0.13
CA GLY A 188 -10.57 -18.72 0.40
C GLY A 188 -10.21 -17.56 -0.55
N TYR A 189 -10.86 -17.43 -1.71
CA TYR A 189 -10.67 -16.28 -2.59
C TYR A 189 -11.49 -15.08 -2.10
N CYS A 190 -10.96 -14.45 -1.06
CA CYS A 190 -11.31 -13.12 -0.59
C CYS A 190 -10.02 -12.56 0.01
N PRO A 191 -9.54 -11.36 -0.37
CA PRO A 191 -8.36 -10.77 0.24
C PRO A 191 -8.68 -10.40 1.70
N ILE A 192 -8.51 -11.36 2.60
CA ILE A 192 -8.37 -11.05 4.01
C ILE A 192 -6.94 -10.56 4.12
N GLY A 193 -6.75 -9.24 4.22
CA GLY A 193 -5.43 -8.65 4.44
C GLY A 193 -4.76 -9.37 5.62
N GLY A 194 -3.79 -10.23 5.32
CA GLY A 194 -3.22 -11.09 6.36
C GLY A 194 -2.60 -12.44 5.94
N LYS A 195 -2.07 -12.63 4.72
CA LYS A 195 -0.94 -13.55 4.52
C LYS A 195 -0.01 -13.02 3.44
N LYS A 196 1.29 -13.02 3.76
CA LYS A 196 2.41 -12.77 2.85
C LYS A 196 2.49 -13.91 1.81
N GLY A 197 1.78 -13.75 0.71
CA GLY A 197 2.08 -14.33 -0.60
C GLY A 197 2.57 -13.22 -1.55
N PRO A 198 3.21 -13.55 -2.68
CA PRO A 198 3.92 -12.56 -3.47
C PRO A 198 2.94 -11.57 -4.12
N SER A 199 3.13 -10.29 -3.77
CA SER A 199 2.83 -9.10 -4.57
C SER A 199 1.40 -8.93 -5.12
N LEU A 200 0.54 -8.27 -4.33
CA LEU A 200 -0.37 -7.23 -4.81
C LEU A 200 -0.42 -6.08 -3.78
N PRO A 201 -0.32 -4.80 -4.20
CA PRO A 201 -0.26 -3.67 -3.28
C PRO A 201 -1.63 -3.35 -2.68
N ILE A 202 -1.61 -3.00 -1.40
CA ILE A 202 -2.75 -2.57 -0.61
C ILE A 202 -2.97 -1.07 -0.89
N PHE A 203 -3.81 -0.75 -1.88
CA PHE A 203 -4.60 0.48 -1.85
C PHE A 203 -5.86 0.24 -0.98
N PRO A 204 -6.57 1.26 -0.48
CA PRO A 204 -7.88 1.08 0.15
C PRO A 204 -8.91 0.71 -0.93
N SER A 205 -8.73 -0.44 -1.56
CA SER A 205 -9.70 -1.02 -2.47
C SER A 205 -10.76 -1.69 -1.63
N VAL A 206 -11.97 -1.14 -1.68
CA VAL A 206 -13.17 -1.88 -1.32
C VAL A 206 -13.26 -3.04 -2.32
N PHE A 207 -12.96 -4.25 -1.86
CA PHE A 207 -12.91 -5.44 -2.71
C PHE A 207 -14.30 -5.78 -3.28
N ALA A 208 -14.34 -6.30 -4.52
CA ALA A 208 -15.56 -6.82 -5.13
C ALA A 208 -16.28 -7.84 -4.23
N CYS A 209 -15.52 -8.60 -3.44
CA CYS A 209 -16.01 -9.54 -2.42
C CYS A 209 -15.50 -9.17 -1.03
N TYR A 210 -16.36 -9.30 -0.02
CA TYR A 210 -16.00 -9.11 1.39
C TYR A 210 -16.31 -10.38 2.21
N CYS A 211 -15.46 -10.71 3.18
CA CYS A 211 -15.61 -11.94 3.97
C CYS A 211 -16.55 -11.75 5.17
N THR A 212 -17.47 -12.69 5.38
CA THR A 212 -18.37 -12.74 6.55
C THR A 212 -18.11 -13.93 7.46
N ALA A 213 -17.28 -14.91 7.06
CA ALA A 213 -16.82 -15.97 7.95
C ALA A 213 -15.46 -16.55 7.58
N LEU A 214 -14.63 -16.81 8.60
CA LEU A 214 -13.37 -17.54 8.49
C LEU A 214 -13.55 -19.00 8.88
N GLY A 215 -12.80 -19.90 8.24
CA GLY A 215 -12.77 -21.32 8.54
C GLY A 215 -11.53 -21.99 7.93
N MET A 216 -11.37 -23.30 8.12
CA MET A 216 -10.27 -24.04 7.49
C MET A 216 -10.40 -24.01 5.96
N GLN A 217 -9.27 -23.95 5.26
CA GLN A 217 -9.23 -24.00 3.79
C GLN A 217 -9.91 -25.27 3.28
N LYS A 218 -10.91 -25.11 2.41
CA LYS A 218 -11.48 -26.21 1.64
C LYS A 218 -10.52 -26.61 0.52
N ASP A 219 -10.52 -27.89 0.14
CA ASP A 219 -9.81 -28.37 -1.03
C ASP A 219 -10.27 -27.61 -2.29
N LEU A 220 -9.30 -27.11 -3.05
CA LEU A 220 -9.58 -26.37 -4.29
C LEU A 220 -10.17 -27.33 -5.34
N PRO A 221 -11.11 -26.85 -6.18
CA PRO A 221 -11.59 -27.61 -7.32
C PRO A 221 -10.45 -27.96 -8.26
N LYS A 222 -10.67 -28.95 -9.13
CA LYS A 222 -9.68 -29.34 -10.14
C LYS A 222 -9.40 -28.14 -11.05
N PHE A 223 -8.15 -27.70 -11.09
CA PHE A 223 -7.70 -26.65 -12.00
C PHE A 223 -7.86 -27.13 -13.45
N THR A 224 -8.61 -26.38 -14.24
CA THR A 224 -8.83 -26.64 -15.67
C THR A 224 -7.91 -25.77 -16.54
N GLY A 225 -7.48 -24.62 -16.03
CA GLY A 225 -6.62 -23.67 -16.75
C GLY A 225 -7.35 -22.84 -17.81
N ASP A 226 -8.68 -22.91 -17.84
CA ASP A 226 -9.49 -22.12 -18.77
C ASP A 226 -9.40 -20.62 -18.44
N LYS A 227 -9.28 -19.77 -19.46
CA LYS A 227 -9.23 -18.31 -19.30
C LYS A 227 -10.62 -17.72 -19.38
N GLY A 228 -11.01 -16.98 -18.34
CA GLY A 228 -12.21 -16.15 -18.32
C GLY A 228 -11.85 -14.66 -18.41
N TYR A 229 -12.62 -13.90 -19.18
CA TYR A 229 -12.53 -12.46 -19.38
C TYR A 229 -13.88 -11.83 -19.07
N THR A 230 -13.93 -10.59 -18.57
CA THR A 230 -15.21 -9.89 -18.44
C THR A 230 -15.87 -9.59 -19.80
N LEU A 231 -17.18 -9.42 -19.80
CA LEU A 231 -17.97 -9.05 -20.98
C LEU A 231 -17.99 -7.56 -21.28
N SER A 232 -18.10 -6.71 -20.25
CA SER A 232 -18.29 -5.26 -20.42
C SER A 232 -17.70 -4.42 -19.30
N ASP A 233 -17.73 -4.92 -18.06
CA ASP A 233 -17.32 -4.17 -16.87
C ASP A 233 -15.97 -4.71 -16.35
N PRO A 234 -14.89 -3.92 -16.38
CA PRO A 234 -13.56 -4.36 -15.95
C PRO A 234 -13.51 -4.77 -14.47
N ASP A 235 -14.47 -4.35 -13.63
CA ASP A 235 -14.51 -4.71 -12.20
C ASP A 235 -14.71 -6.23 -11.98
N TYR A 236 -15.13 -6.98 -13.01
CA TYR A 236 -15.30 -8.44 -12.96
C TYR A 236 -14.04 -9.23 -13.34
N ASP A 237 -12.96 -8.60 -13.83
CA ASP A 237 -11.83 -9.30 -14.45
C ASP A 237 -11.17 -10.34 -13.54
N GLY A 238 -10.86 -9.98 -12.29
CA GLY A 238 -10.25 -10.89 -11.32
C GLY A 238 -11.16 -12.09 -10.99
N LEU A 239 -12.47 -11.86 -10.90
CA LEU A 239 -13.46 -12.89 -10.63
C LEU A 239 -13.65 -13.82 -11.84
N CYS A 240 -13.71 -13.28 -13.06
CA CYS A 240 -13.82 -14.06 -14.29
C CYS A 240 -12.59 -14.94 -14.50
N ALA A 241 -11.39 -14.40 -14.27
CA ALA A 241 -10.14 -15.15 -14.38
C ALA A 241 -10.10 -16.33 -13.39
N TRP A 242 -10.43 -16.08 -12.12
CA TRP A 242 -10.37 -17.12 -11.08
C TRP A 242 -11.46 -18.19 -11.23
N THR A 243 -12.68 -17.80 -11.60
CA THR A 243 -13.80 -18.75 -11.68
C THR A 243 -13.62 -19.74 -12.82
N TYR A 244 -13.21 -19.27 -14.00
CA TYR A 244 -13.08 -20.11 -15.19
C TYR A 244 -11.94 -21.12 -15.07
N GLN A 245 -10.79 -20.75 -14.48
CA GLN A 245 -9.66 -21.67 -14.30
C GLN A 245 -9.95 -22.84 -13.34
N TYR A 246 -11.02 -22.73 -12.55
CA TYR A 246 -11.54 -23.79 -11.67
C TYR A 246 -12.85 -24.42 -12.18
N GLY A 247 -13.20 -24.15 -13.43
CA GLY A 247 -14.35 -24.76 -14.11
C GLY A 247 -15.72 -24.16 -13.74
N PHE A 248 -15.76 -23.01 -13.07
CA PHE A 248 -17.00 -22.28 -12.81
C PHE A 248 -17.31 -21.31 -13.95
N THR A 249 -18.55 -21.31 -14.43
CA THR A 249 -18.96 -20.47 -15.57
C THR A 249 -20.02 -19.45 -15.16
N PHE A 250 -19.78 -18.19 -15.54
CA PHE A 250 -20.70 -17.07 -15.31
C PHE A 250 -20.93 -16.32 -16.63
N PRO A 251 -21.77 -16.83 -17.54
CA PRO A 251 -21.91 -16.28 -18.89
C PRO A 251 -22.61 -14.92 -18.93
N GLU A 252 -23.21 -14.47 -17.83
CA GLU A 252 -23.82 -13.14 -17.69
C GLU A 252 -22.78 -12.03 -17.49
N TYR A 253 -21.60 -12.38 -16.95
CA TYR A 253 -20.55 -11.42 -16.58
C TYR A 253 -19.22 -11.69 -17.31
N CYS A 254 -19.00 -12.94 -17.73
CA CYS A 254 -17.73 -13.42 -18.24
C CYS A 254 -17.86 -14.17 -19.57
N SER A 255 -16.77 -14.20 -20.32
CA SER A 255 -16.60 -14.86 -21.62
C SER A 255 -15.24 -15.56 -21.67
N THR A 256 -15.13 -16.60 -22.50
CA THR A 256 -13.84 -17.27 -22.77
C THR A 256 -12.98 -16.51 -23.81
N THR A 257 -13.55 -15.49 -24.44
CA THR A 257 -12.87 -14.60 -25.39
C THR A 257 -12.81 -13.19 -24.81
N LYS A 258 -11.64 -12.53 -24.92
CA LYS A 258 -11.43 -11.16 -24.46
C LYS A 258 -12.34 -10.19 -25.23
N GLN A 259 -13.06 -9.34 -24.51
CA GLN A 259 -13.92 -8.29 -25.06
C GLN A 259 -13.35 -6.89 -24.76
N VAL A 260 -13.90 -5.86 -25.41
CA VAL A 260 -13.63 -4.46 -25.07
C VAL A 260 -14.56 -4.05 -23.93
N THR A 261 -14.02 -3.41 -22.90
CA THR A 261 -14.75 -3.02 -21.68
C THR A 261 -14.94 -1.51 -21.60
N THR A 262 -15.84 -1.06 -20.72
CA THR A 262 -16.06 0.36 -20.43
C THR A 262 -16.04 0.56 -18.92
N VAL A 263 -15.16 1.43 -18.44
CA VAL A 263 -15.05 1.76 -17.02
C VAL A 263 -16.28 2.61 -16.61
N PRO A 264 -17.04 2.24 -15.56
CA PRO A 264 -18.14 3.05 -15.05
C PRO A 264 -17.65 4.45 -14.60
N ALA A 265 -18.45 5.49 -14.84
CA ALA A 265 -18.10 6.86 -14.44
C ALA A 265 -18.03 7.08 -12.92
N THR A 266 -18.73 6.24 -12.16
CA THR A 266 -18.69 6.22 -10.69
C THR A 266 -18.47 4.79 -10.23
N SER A 267 -17.48 4.60 -9.36
CA SER A 267 -17.22 3.29 -8.75
C SER A 267 -18.43 2.86 -7.92
N PRO A 268 -18.96 1.63 -8.12
CA PRO A 268 -20.04 1.08 -7.29
C PRO A 268 -19.59 0.81 -5.84
N PHE A 269 -18.31 1.04 -5.54
CA PHE A 269 -17.70 0.82 -4.24
C PHE A 269 -17.50 2.10 -3.41
N ASN A 270 -17.92 3.27 -3.91
CA ASN A 270 -17.73 4.55 -3.21
C ASN A 270 -18.76 4.78 -2.07
N PRO A 271 -18.34 5.23 -0.86
CA PRO A 271 -19.25 5.66 0.18
C PRO A 271 -19.95 7.00 -0.16
N LYS A 272 -21.00 7.34 0.60
CA LYS A 272 -21.59 8.70 0.54
C LYS A 272 -20.59 9.72 1.07
N ALA A 273 -20.45 10.84 0.35
CA ALA A 273 -19.60 11.95 0.71
C ALA A 273 -20.38 13.26 0.68
N CYS A 274 -19.79 14.32 1.24
CA CYS A 274 -20.30 15.66 1.06
C CYS A 274 -20.18 16.06 -0.43
N THR A 275 -21.20 16.74 -0.96
CA THR A 275 -21.23 17.25 -2.35
C THR A 275 -21.43 18.76 -2.41
N GLY A 276 -21.37 19.43 -1.27
CA GLY A 276 -21.43 20.87 -1.17
C GLY A 276 -21.40 21.30 0.29
N GLY A 277 -20.78 22.44 0.56
CA GLY A 277 -20.64 22.97 1.91
C GLY A 277 -20.53 24.48 1.92
N GLN A 278 -20.44 25.04 3.12
CA GLN A 278 -20.28 26.48 3.36
C GLN A 278 -19.39 26.68 4.59
N ALA A 279 -18.82 27.86 4.78
CA ALA A 279 -18.01 28.12 5.96
C ALA A 279 -18.85 28.04 7.24
N ALA A 280 -18.25 27.45 8.28
CA ALA A 280 -18.81 27.43 9.62
C ALA A 280 -18.63 28.79 10.35
N ASN A 281 -17.67 29.60 9.89
CA ASN A 281 -17.31 30.91 10.44
C ASN A 281 -17.19 31.97 9.32
N ASN A 282 -17.33 33.25 9.66
CA ASN A 282 -17.32 34.35 8.69
C ASN A 282 -15.90 34.87 8.36
N ASP A 283 -14.93 33.99 8.16
CA ASP A 283 -13.59 34.41 7.72
C ASP A 283 -13.61 34.72 6.22
N ASP A 284 -13.03 35.85 5.82
CA ASP A 284 -12.97 36.28 4.41
C ASP A 284 -12.27 35.22 3.55
N GLY A 285 -12.95 34.71 2.51
CA GLY A 285 -12.42 33.70 1.58
C GLY A 285 -12.61 32.24 2.02
N LEU A 286 -13.07 31.98 3.26
CA LEU A 286 -13.30 30.62 3.75
C LEU A 286 -14.55 29.98 3.15
N ASP A 287 -15.57 30.78 2.82
CA ASP A 287 -16.84 30.28 2.29
C ASP A 287 -16.65 29.67 0.89
N GLU A 288 -15.90 30.36 0.03
CA GLU A 288 -15.53 29.86 -1.29
C GLU A 288 -14.66 28.59 -1.20
N LEU A 289 -13.70 28.58 -0.28
CA LEU A 289 -12.83 27.43 -0.04
C LEU A 289 -13.62 26.20 0.47
N CYS A 290 -14.55 26.41 1.41
CA CYS A 290 -15.43 25.36 1.90
C CYS A 290 -16.43 24.88 0.84
N ALA A 291 -17.02 25.79 0.06
CA ALA A 291 -17.91 25.42 -1.03
C ALA A 291 -17.22 24.51 -2.05
N TYR A 292 -15.98 24.87 -2.42
CA TYR A 292 -15.17 24.09 -3.32
C TYR A 292 -14.79 22.72 -2.75
N THR A 293 -14.08 22.69 -1.62
CA THR A 293 -13.53 21.46 -1.03
C THR A 293 -14.63 20.46 -0.64
N CYS A 294 -15.75 20.94 -0.08
CA CYS A 294 -16.89 20.09 0.26
C CYS A 294 -17.61 19.55 -0.98
N SER A 295 -17.53 20.21 -2.14
CA SER A 295 -18.14 19.70 -3.39
C SER A 295 -17.44 18.46 -3.94
N ILE A 296 -16.15 18.31 -3.61
CA ILE A 296 -15.30 17.18 -3.99
C ILE A 296 -15.02 16.24 -2.80
N GLY A 297 -15.86 16.30 -1.76
CA GLY A 297 -15.90 15.34 -0.67
C GLY A 297 -15.02 15.63 0.55
N TYR A 298 -14.14 16.64 0.52
CA TYR A 298 -13.32 17.02 1.67
C TYR A 298 -13.95 18.19 2.43
N CYS A 299 -14.66 17.89 3.52
CA CYS A 299 -15.45 18.87 4.25
C CYS A 299 -15.21 18.77 5.77
N PRO A 300 -14.10 19.36 6.29
CA PRO A 300 -13.76 19.27 7.71
C PRO A 300 -14.72 20.10 8.57
N VAL A 301 -15.36 19.46 9.56
CA VAL A 301 -16.52 20.03 10.28
C VAL A 301 -16.18 21.25 11.16
N HIS A 302 -14.92 21.41 11.55
CA HIS A 302 -14.46 22.56 12.35
C HIS A 302 -14.35 23.86 11.55
N LEU A 303 -14.31 23.77 10.22
CA LEU A 303 -14.20 24.93 9.32
C LEU A 303 -15.37 25.05 8.36
N CYS A 304 -15.92 23.92 7.92
CA CYS A 304 -16.94 23.85 6.90
C CYS A 304 -18.16 23.07 7.40
N SER A 305 -19.36 23.47 6.97
CA SER A 305 -20.60 22.76 7.21
C SER A 305 -21.07 22.10 5.92
N CYS A 306 -21.30 20.79 5.94
CA CYS A 306 -21.83 20.06 4.80
C CYS A 306 -23.30 20.41 4.57
N THR A 307 -23.65 20.85 3.36
CA THR A 307 -25.00 21.30 2.99
C THR A 307 -25.72 20.30 2.06
N SER A 308 -24.98 19.39 1.41
CA SER A 308 -25.54 18.33 0.57
C SER A 308 -24.67 17.06 0.58
N GLU A 309 -25.29 15.90 0.39
CA GLU A 309 -24.63 14.59 0.37
C GLU A 309 -24.93 13.83 -0.93
N GLY A 310 -23.97 13.07 -1.43
CA GLY A 310 -24.13 12.30 -2.66
C GLY A 310 -23.00 11.30 -2.89
N ALA A 311 -22.87 10.84 -4.14
CA ALA A 311 -21.73 10.02 -4.54
C ALA A 311 -20.46 10.86 -4.51
N LEU A 312 -19.35 10.28 -4.06
CA LEU A 312 -18.06 10.94 -4.07
C LEU A 312 -17.62 11.27 -5.50
N VAL A 313 -17.38 12.56 -5.76
CA VAL A 313 -16.81 13.09 -6.99
C VAL A 313 -15.43 13.65 -6.64
N LEU A 314 -14.37 13.15 -7.29
CA LEU A 314 -12.98 13.49 -6.94
C LEU A 314 -12.40 14.65 -7.78
N SER A 315 -13.17 15.19 -8.73
CA SER A 315 -12.71 16.24 -9.63
C SER A 315 -13.87 17.06 -10.16
N VAL A 316 -13.65 18.37 -10.33
CA VAL A 316 -14.52 19.25 -11.11
C VAL A 316 -13.81 19.66 -12.42
N PRO A 317 -14.55 19.95 -13.50
CA PRO A 317 -13.96 20.53 -14.71
C PRO A 317 -13.19 21.82 -14.41
N ASP A 318 -12.08 22.08 -15.12
CA ASP A 318 -11.23 23.26 -14.90
C ASP A 318 -12.00 24.60 -14.99
N GLU A 319 -13.05 24.64 -15.82
CA GLU A 319 -13.92 25.81 -16.00
C GLU A 319 -14.84 26.10 -14.79
N ASP A 320 -15.05 25.10 -13.93
CA ASP A 320 -15.86 25.18 -12.72
C ASP A 320 -15.00 25.42 -11.46
N ILE A 321 -13.66 25.46 -11.60
CA ILE A 321 -12.76 25.88 -10.51
C ILE A 321 -12.97 27.38 -10.28
N PRO A 322 -13.29 27.82 -9.05
CA PRO A 322 -13.51 29.24 -8.76
C PRO A 322 -12.31 30.10 -9.15
N GLU A 323 -12.56 31.36 -9.56
CA GLU A 323 -11.49 32.35 -9.64
C GLU A 323 -10.86 32.54 -8.26
N VAL A 324 -9.53 32.50 -8.20
CA VAL A 324 -8.75 32.46 -6.95
C VAL A 324 -9.17 33.59 -6.01
N THR A 325 -9.89 33.23 -4.95
CA THR A 325 -10.24 34.13 -3.84
C THR A 325 -9.25 33.88 -2.71
N ILE A 326 -8.39 34.86 -2.42
CA ILE A 326 -7.29 34.70 -1.48
C ILE A 326 -7.84 34.48 -0.06
N TYR A 327 -7.53 33.33 0.53
CA TYR A 327 -7.75 33.02 1.93
C TYR A 327 -6.43 33.09 2.69
N VAL A 328 -6.32 33.99 3.67
CA VAL A 328 -5.13 34.08 4.52
C VAL A 328 -5.30 33.09 5.68
N ALA A 329 -4.63 31.95 5.59
CA ALA A 329 -4.67 30.95 6.65
C ALA A 329 -3.94 31.48 7.90
N ASP A 330 -4.52 31.22 9.07
CA ASP A 330 -3.75 31.33 10.31
C ASP A 330 -2.85 30.10 10.39
N VAL A 331 -1.54 30.28 10.21
CA VAL A 331 -0.53 29.22 10.28
C VAL A 331 -0.54 28.48 11.62
N ASN A 332 -1.07 29.10 12.68
CA ASN A 332 -1.21 28.45 13.98
C ASN A 332 -2.48 27.57 14.08
N ASN A 333 -3.34 27.57 13.07
CA ASN A 333 -4.56 26.79 13.01
C ASN A 333 -4.40 25.61 12.03
N ALA A 334 -4.13 24.42 12.59
CA ALA A 334 -3.87 23.21 11.84
C ALA A 334 -5.02 22.80 10.90
N ASP A 335 -6.28 23.10 11.25
CA ASP A 335 -7.42 22.78 10.38
C ASP A 335 -7.42 23.68 9.14
N ARG A 336 -7.10 24.98 9.30
CA ARG A 336 -7.04 25.94 8.19
C ARG A 336 -5.90 25.61 7.24
N VAL A 337 -4.73 25.31 7.80
CA VAL A 337 -3.56 24.84 7.05
C VAL A 337 -3.88 23.54 6.31
N SER A 338 -4.54 22.58 6.97
CA SER A 338 -4.92 21.31 6.35
C SER A 338 -5.93 21.49 5.21
N LEU A 339 -6.91 22.37 5.37
CA LEU A 339 -7.89 22.70 4.33
C LEU A 339 -7.21 23.35 3.12
N CYS A 340 -6.33 24.33 3.34
CA CYS A 340 -5.53 24.97 2.30
C CYS A 340 -4.62 24.01 1.56
N ASN A 341 -3.86 23.20 2.30
CA ASN A 341 -2.95 22.21 1.74
C ASN A 341 -3.71 21.17 0.92
N TRP A 342 -4.84 20.69 1.42
CA TRP A 342 -5.66 19.74 0.70
C TRP A 342 -6.23 20.36 -0.58
N ALA A 343 -6.80 21.57 -0.50
CA ALA A 343 -7.36 22.28 -1.64
C ALA A 343 -6.32 22.54 -2.74
N CYS A 344 -5.09 22.93 -2.39
CA CYS A 344 -4.04 23.19 -3.36
C CYS A 344 -3.46 21.89 -3.96
N ASN A 345 -3.08 20.93 -3.11
CA ASN A 345 -2.33 19.75 -3.55
C ASN A 345 -3.21 18.67 -4.19
N ILE A 346 -4.46 18.56 -3.74
CA ILE A 346 -5.40 17.50 -4.18
C ILE A 346 -6.56 18.11 -4.94
N GLY A 347 -7.08 19.24 -4.45
CA GLY A 347 -8.19 19.95 -5.09
C GLY A 347 -7.79 20.85 -6.26
N HIS A 348 -6.52 21.05 -6.61
CA HIS A 348 -6.10 21.98 -7.66
C HIS A 348 -6.57 23.45 -7.48
N TYR A 349 -6.92 23.85 -6.26
CA TYR A 349 -7.37 25.20 -5.92
C TYR A 349 -6.43 25.81 -4.86
N CYS A 350 -5.38 26.48 -5.33
CA CYS A 350 -4.34 27.08 -4.50
C CYS A 350 -4.67 28.53 -4.15
N SER A 351 -5.69 28.71 -3.30
CA SER A 351 -6.19 30.03 -2.93
C SER A 351 -5.61 30.60 -1.64
N CYS A 352 -4.63 29.93 -1.02
CA CYS A 352 -4.06 30.37 0.26
C CYS A 352 -2.70 31.07 0.08
N GLN A 353 -2.52 32.21 0.75
CA GLN A 353 -1.23 32.92 0.83
C GLN A 353 -0.69 32.87 2.27
N ASP A 354 0.60 32.56 2.39
CA ASP A 354 1.40 32.84 3.59
C ASP A 354 1.82 34.33 3.54
N GLY A 355 1.71 35.05 4.65
CA GLY A 355 1.93 36.50 4.68
C GLY A 355 3.32 36.93 4.17
N ASP A 356 3.37 38.03 3.41
CA ASP A 356 4.51 38.62 2.65
C ASP A 356 5.78 39.06 3.44
N ASP A 357 6.13 38.50 4.61
CA ASP A 357 7.22 39.01 5.46
C ASP A 357 8.39 38.01 5.72
N ASP A 358 8.67 37.06 4.82
CA ASP A 358 9.82 36.15 4.99
C ASP A 358 11.15 36.76 4.49
N PRO A 359 12.25 36.66 5.28
CA PRO A 359 13.57 37.09 4.84
C PRO A 359 14.10 36.26 3.66
N PRO A 360 14.95 36.82 2.78
CA PRO A 360 15.52 36.07 1.66
C PRO A 360 16.37 34.89 2.16
N CYS A 361 16.42 33.83 1.36
CA CYS A 361 17.22 32.64 1.66
C CYS A 361 18.71 32.98 1.79
N ASP A 362 19.37 32.41 2.80
CA ASP A 362 20.83 32.47 2.93
C ASP A 362 21.45 31.43 1.97
N LEU A 363 21.93 31.87 0.82
CA LEU A 363 22.51 30.98 -0.21
C LEU A 363 23.94 30.52 0.13
N ASP A 364 24.56 31.07 1.19
CA ASP A 364 25.86 30.60 1.68
C ASP A 364 25.72 29.42 2.66
N LEU A 365 24.50 29.15 3.15
CA LEU A 365 24.18 28.02 4.00
C LEU A 365 24.09 26.72 3.18
N THR A 366 24.93 25.75 3.50
CA THR A 366 24.98 24.44 2.83
C THR A 366 24.83 23.30 3.83
N PHE A 367 24.29 22.18 3.35
CA PHE A 367 24.05 20.97 4.14
C PHE A 367 24.74 19.78 3.49
N THR A 368 25.21 18.82 4.31
CA THR A 368 25.95 17.65 3.82
C THR A 368 25.04 16.59 3.19
N ASP A 369 23.81 16.47 3.69
CA ASP A 369 22.84 15.46 3.27
C ASP A 369 21.41 15.89 3.66
N LEU A 370 20.42 15.17 3.14
CA LEU A 370 19.01 15.42 3.42
C LEU A 370 18.65 15.22 4.90
N GLY A 371 19.38 14.38 5.63
CA GLY A 371 19.17 14.17 7.07
C GLY A 371 19.55 15.42 7.88
N ALA A 372 20.73 15.99 7.61
CA ALA A 372 21.21 17.22 8.22
C ALA A 372 20.26 18.40 7.95
N LEU A 373 19.71 18.48 6.74
CA LEU A 373 18.70 19.49 6.40
C LEU A 373 17.38 19.25 7.17
N ALA A 374 16.93 17.99 7.25
CA ALA A 374 15.67 17.62 7.93
C ALA A 374 15.65 17.96 9.43
N ASP A 375 16.81 18.09 10.07
CA ASP A 375 16.92 18.44 11.48
C ASP A 375 16.89 19.96 11.73
N GLU A 376 17.08 20.78 10.68
CA GLU A 376 17.24 22.24 10.77
C GLU A 376 16.08 23.03 10.10
N THR A 377 15.04 22.35 9.59
CA THR A 377 13.97 22.96 8.77
C THR A 377 13.15 24.06 9.45
N ASN A 378 13.29 24.27 10.76
CA ASN A 378 12.62 25.35 11.49
C ASN A 378 13.42 26.66 11.52
N ASN A 379 14.62 26.69 10.92
CA ASN A 379 15.55 27.81 11.01
C ASN A 379 15.53 28.74 9.78
N PHE A 380 14.74 28.43 8.76
CA PHE A 380 14.63 29.19 7.51
C PHE A 380 13.25 28.96 6.85
N PRO A 381 12.82 29.86 5.94
CA PRO A 381 11.57 29.71 5.20
C PRO A 381 11.46 28.41 4.40
N THR A 382 10.24 27.91 4.23
CA THR A 382 9.92 26.69 3.45
C THR A 382 10.49 26.74 2.04
N TYR A 383 10.41 27.90 1.39
CA TYR A 383 10.97 28.10 0.05
C TYR A 383 12.49 27.85 0.02
N CYS A 384 13.21 28.20 1.08
CA CYS A 384 14.65 27.99 1.20
C CYS A 384 15.01 26.52 1.40
N ALA A 385 14.16 25.75 2.08
CA ALA A 385 14.34 24.31 2.23
C ALA A 385 14.42 23.62 0.87
N TYR A 386 13.56 24.00 -0.09
CA TYR A 386 13.60 23.44 -1.46
C TYR A 386 14.89 23.79 -2.20
N ILE A 387 15.40 25.02 -2.03
CA ILE A 387 16.68 25.43 -2.63
C ILE A 387 17.83 24.60 -2.04
N TYR A 388 17.86 24.42 -0.72
CA TYR A 388 18.88 23.60 -0.06
C TYR A 388 18.80 22.12 -0.45
N MET A 389 17.59 21.58 -0.65
CA MET A 389 17.42 20.23 -1.17
C MET A 389 18.00 20.09 -2.57
N LEU A 390 17.80 21.07 -3.46
CA LEU A 390 18.36 21.03 -4.81
C LEU A 390 19.88 21.12 -4.82
N ASP A 391 20.48 21.91 -3.91
CA ASP A 391 21.93 21.95 -3.73
C ASP A 391 22.48 20.58 -3.30
N ILE A 392 21.84 19.92 -2.32
CA ILE A 392 22.22 18.56 -1.90
C ILE A 392 22.09 17.57 -3.06
N LEU A 393 20.96 17.58 -3.77
CA LEU A 393 20.72 16.70 -4.91
C LEU A 393 21.76 16.91 -6.03
N TYR A 394 22.09 18.17 -6.33
CA TYR A 394 23.12 18.53 -7.31
C TYR A 394 24.52 18.04 -6.89
N ASN A 395 24.91 18.30 -5.64
CA ASN A 395 26.22 17.91 -5.13
C ASN A 395 26.39 16.38 -5.11
N ASN A 396 25.34 15.65 -4.67
CA ASN A 396 25.34 14.19 -4.65
C ASN A 396 25.50 13.60 -6.05
N VAL A 397 24.63 14.00 -6.99
CA VAL A 397 24.66 13.43 -8.35
C VAL A 397 25.96 13.79 -9.09
N THR A 398 26.51 14.99 -8.86
CA THR A 398 27.76 15.42 -9.50
C THR A 398 28.95 14.61 -8.98
N ALA A 399 29.07 14.44 -7.66
CA ALA A 399 30.13 13.63 -7.06
C ALA A 399 30.05 12.16 -7.52
N GLU A 400 28.84 11.60 -7.59
CA GLU A 400 28.63 10.23 -8.04
C GLU A 400 28.97 10.05 -9.53
N LEU A 401 28.61 10.99 -10.39
CA LEU A 401 28.90 10.92 -11.83
C LEU A 401 30.40 11.04 -12.14
N GLU A 402 31.17 11.76 -11.33
CA GLU A 402 32.64 11.73 -11.43
C GLU A 402 33.18 10.31 -11.16
N GLU A 403 32.69 9.67 -10.10
CA GLU A 403 33.06 8.30 -9.76
C GLU A 403 32.52 7.27 -10.76
N TYR A 404 31.39 7.55 -11.42
CA TYR A 404 30.82 6.74 -12.49
C TYR A 404 31.77 6.65 -13.69
N ASN A 405 32.34 7.79 -14.12
CA ASN A 405 33.26 7.80 -15.26
C ASN A 405 34.54 6.99 -14.95
N ASP A 406 35.04 7.09 -13.71
CA ASP A 406 36.15 6.29 -13.21
C ASP A 406 35.79 4.81 -12.98
N ALA A 407 34.54 4.52 -12.62
CA ALA A 407 34.03 3.16 -12.50
C ALA A 407 33.89 2.52 -13.88
N ASN A 408 33.25 3.18 -14.85
CA ASN A 408 33.07 2.67 -16.19
C ASN A 408 34.43 2.38 -16.89
N ALA A 409 35.48 3.10 -16.52
CA ALA A 409 36.86 2.81 -16.92
C ALA A 409 37.41 1.53 -16.25
N GLY A 410 37.31 0.39 -16.94
CA GLY A 410 37.96 -0.88 -16.56
C GLY A 410 37.03 -2.02 -16.13
N TYR A 411 35.72 -1.92 -16.36
CA TYR A 411 34.74 -2.98 -16.01
C TYR A 411 34.59 -4.08 -17.07
N ASP A 412 35.29 -4.01 -18.20
CA ASP A 412 35.18 -5.02 -19.28
C ASP A 412 35.49 -6.44 -18.78
N THR A 413 36.46 -6.57 -17.87
CA THR A 413 36.80 -7.86 -17.23
C THR A 413 35.74 -8.32 -16.24
N LEU A 414 35.13 -7.40 -15.48
CA LEU A 414 34.10 -7.68 -14.49
C LEU A 414 32.77 -8.11 -15.14
N PHE A 415 32.36 -7.45 -16.23
CA PHE A 415 31.24 -7.90 -17.06
C PHE A 415 31.54 -9.20 -17.81
N GLY A 416 32.83 -9.50 -18.04
CA GLY A 416 33.28 -10.82 -18.48
C GLY A 416 32.95 -11.93 -17.48
N TYR A 417 33.16 -11.71 -16.18
CA TYR A 417 32.79 -12.68 -15.14
C TYR A 417 31.29 -12.92 -15.05
N TYR A 418 30.48 -11.86 -15.18
CA TYR A 418 29.02 -11.99 -15.32
C TYR A 418 28.66 -12.92 -16.49
N THR A 419 29.26 -12.69 -17.66
CA THR A 419 29.02 -13.50 -18.86
C THR A 419 29.40 -14.97 -18.68
N THR A 420 30.54 -15.22 -18.03
CA THR A 420 31.03 -16.59 -17.76
C THR A 420 30.12 -17.30 -16.77
N TYR A 421 29.80 -16.67 -15.66
CA TYR A 421 28.94 -17.26 -14.64
C TYR A 421 27.55 -17.62 -15.18
N ILE A 422 26.93 -16.72 -15.94
CA ILE A 422 25.62 -17.00 -16.55
C ILE A 422 25.68 -18.24 -17.44
N LYS A 423 26.76 -18.41 -18.20
CA LYS A 423 26.94 -19.60 -19.05
C LYS A 423 27.15 -20.87 -18.23
N ASP A 424 27.84 -20.77 -17.10
CA ASP A 424 28.15 -21.90 -16.22
C ASP A 424 26.91 -22.37 -15.43
N GLU A 425 25.94 -21.50 -15.15
CA GLU A 425 24.69 -21.86 -14.46
C GLU A 425 23.63 -22.49 -15.37
N VAL A 426 23.64 -22.20 -16.69
CA VAL A 426 22.63 -22.68 -17.65
C VAL A 426 22.39 -24.21 -17.57
N PRO A 427 23.42 -25.07 -17.46
CA PRO A 427 23.21 -26.51 -17.25
C PRO A 427 22.42 -26.82 -15.96
N GLY A 428 22.81 -26.23 -14.82
CA GLY A 428 22.13 -26.48 -13.53
C GLY A 428 20.69 -25.98 -13.50
N ILE A 429 20.40 -24.89 -14.22
CA ILE A 429 19.05 -24.36 -14.39
C ILE A 429 18.19 -25.29 -15.24
N LEU A 430 18.73 -25.81 -16.35
CA LEU A 430 18.02 -26.76 -17.20
C LEU A 430 17.70 -28.04 -16.43
N ASP A 431 18.63 -28.53 -15.61
CA ASP A 431 18.42 -29.70 -14.75
C ASP A 431 17.29 -29.45 -13.74
N SER A 432 17.27 -28.25 -13.11
CA SER A 432 16.21 -27.82 -12.19
C SER A 432 14.84 -27.71 -12.89
N PHE A 433 14.79 -27.07 -14.07
CA PHE A 433 13.57 -26.89 -14.86
C PHE A 433 12.97 -28.23 -15.32
N MET A 434 13.83 -29.20 -15.65
CA MET A 434 13.41 -30.56 -16.00
C MET A 434 12.95 -31.40 -14.78
N GLY A 435 12.86 -30.79 -13.58
CA GLY A 435 12.21 -31.37 -12.39
C GLY A 435 13.15 -32.15 -11.45
N TRP A 436 14.47 -32.01 -11.60
CA TRP A 436 15.43 -32.77 -10.80
C TRP A 436 15.83 -32.03 -9.52
N SER A 437 14.94 -32.06 -8.53
CA SER A 437 15.36 -31.88 -7.13
C SER A 437 15.94 -33.21 -6.65
N TYR A 438 17.23 -33.26 -6.30
CA TYR A 438 17.83 -34.37 -5.56
C TYR A 438 17.19 -34.48 -4.16
N LYS A 439 16.03 -35.14 -4.08
CA LYS A 439 15.40 -35.59 -2.83
C LYS A 439 14.71 -36.94 -3.04
N GLY A 440 15.51 -37.98 -3.27
CA GLY A 440 15.23 -39.35 -2.79
C GLY A 440 13.96 -40.09 -3.25
N TYR A 441 13.12 -39.54 -4.12
CA TYR A 441 11.98 -40.24 -4.73
C TYR A 441 11.78 -39.71 -6.16
N PHE A 442 11.88 -40.61 -7.15
CA PHE A 442 11.67 -40.28 -8.56
C PHE A 442 10.18 -40.03 -8.81
N ASP A 443 9.86 -38.88 -9.42
CA ASP A 443 8.54 -38.61 -9.98
C ASP A 443 8.44 -39.24 -11.37
N THR A 444 7.61 -40.28 -11.49
CA THR A 444 7.38 -41.03 -12.74
C THR A 444 6.49 -40.27 -13.74
N SER A 445 6.07 -39.04 -13.43
CA SER A 445 5.21 -38.23 -14.30
C SER A 445 5.96 -37.19 -15.15
N ALA A 446 7.30 -37.12 -15.04
CA ALA A 446 8.10 -36.22 -15.87
C ALA A 446 8.01 -36.60 -17.38
N PRO A 447 7.70 -35.65 -18.28
CA PRO A 447 7.59 -35.93 -19.71
C PRO A 447 8.95 -36.37 -20.30
N GLY A 448 8.96 -37.47 -21.07
CA GLY A 448 10.15 -37.93 -21.83
C GLY A 448 10.88 -39.15 -21.27
N GLN A 449 10.34 -39.81 -20.25
CA GLN A 449 10.91 -41.07 -19.74
C GLN A 449 10.31 -42.28 -20.46
N ASP A 450 11.14 -43.00 -21.21
CA ASP A 450 10.85 -44.37 -21.62
C ASP A 450 11.78 -45.30 -20.83
N TRP A 451 11.20 -46.07 -19.92
CA TRP A 451 11.96 -47.00 -19.09
C TRP A 451 11.96 -48.36 -19.77
N ASP A 452 13.01 -48.65 -20.54
CA ASP A 452 13.30 -50.03 -20.91
C ASP A 452 13.86 -50.75 -19.67
N SER A 453 12.96 -51.22 -18.80
CA SER A 453 13.34 -52.17 -17.75
C SER A 453 13.91 -53.42 -18.43
N CYS A 454 15.18 -53.70 -18.19
CA CYS A 454 15.73 -55.04 -18.42
C CYS A 454 14.90 -56.04 -17.60
N VAL A 455 13.95 -56.74 -18.24
CA VAL A 455 13.21 -57.83 -17.60
C VAL A 455 14.11 -59.06 -17.62
N SER A 456 14.93 -59.22 -16.58
CA SER A 456 15.61 -60.51 -16.37
C SER A 456 14.55 -61.55 -16.04
N LEU A 457 14.43 -62.58 -16.88
CA LEU A 457 13.52 -63.71 -16.63
C LEU A 457 13.93 -64.51 -15.37
N ASN A 458 15.12 -64.27 -14.82
CA ASN A 458 15.59 -64.92 -13.60
C ASN A 458 16.57 -64.03 -12.80
N PRO A 459 16.06 -63.16 -11.90
CA PRO A 459 16.85 -62.10 -11.24
C PRO A 459 17.89 -62.61 -10.24
N THR A 460 17.88 -63.91 -9.89
CA THR A 460 18.85 -64.52 -8.97
C THR A 460 20.09 -65.08 -9.66
N THR A 461 20.05 -65.31 -10.98
CA THR A 461 21.17 -65.93 -11.72
C THR A 461 21.75 -65.06 -12.83
N ASN A 462 21.03 -64.03 -13.28
CA ASN A 462 21.53 -63.09 -14.28
C ASN A 462 21.06 -61.65 -13.98
N PRO A 463 21.70 -60.95 -13.02
CA PRO A 463 21.40 -59.55 -12.73
C PRO A 463 21.83 -58.68 -13.92
N CYS A 464 21.00 -57.70 -14.30
CA CYS A 464 21.29 -56.80 -15.42
C CYS A 464 22.57 -56.00 -15.11
N PRO A 465 23.67 -56.16 -15.88
CA PRO A 465 24.96 -55.62 -15.45
C PRO A 465 25.12 -54.11 -15.73
N HIS A 466 24.30 -53.53 -16.61
CA HIS A 466 24.31 -52.09 -16.90
C HIS A 466 22.90 -51.61 -17.23
N HIS A 467 22.46 -50.57 -16.53
CA HIS A 467 21.32 -49.76 -16.94
C HIS A 467 21.85 -48.65 -17.87
N TYR A 468 21.24 -48.51 -19.04
CA TYR A 468 21.46 -47.38 -19.94
C TYR A 468 20.17 -46.60 -20.01
N GLU A 469 20.18 -45.41 -19.42
CA GLU A 469 19.07 -44.47 -19.49
C GLU A 469 19.31 -43.56 -20.69
N THR A 470 18.37 -43.59 -21.65
CA THR A 470 18.42 -42.71 -22.82
C THR A 470 17.31 -41.69 -22.68
N TRP A 471 17.69 -40.43 -22.44
CA TRP A 471 16.74 -39.35 -22.21
C TRP A 471 16.27 -38.77 -23.54
N HIS A 472 14.98 -38.96 -23.86
CA HIS A 472 14.37 -38.39 -25.04
C HIS A 472 13.69 -37.06 -24.69
N GLY A 473 14.00 -35.98 -25.44
CA GLY A 473 13.44 -34.65 -25.18
C GLY A 473 14.15 -33.84 -24.08
N TYR A 474 15.33 -34.27 -23.62
CA TYR A 474 16.15 -33.51 -22.68
C TYR A 474 16.66 -32.22 -23.32
N SER A 475 16.31 -31.08 -22.73
CA SER A 475 16.79 -29.77 -23.20
C SER A 475 18.28 -29.65 -22.93
N GLN A 476 19.08 -29.56 -23.98
CA GLN A 476 20.53 -29.37 -23.89
C GLN A 476 20.88 -27.88 -24.01
N PRO A 477 21.92 -27.40 -23.30
CA PRO A 477 22.45 -26.06 -23.53
C PRO A 477 22.75 -25.85 -25.02
N ALA A 478 22.37 -24.69 -25.56
CA ALA A 478 22.74 -24.35 -26.92
C ALA A 478 24.27 -24.35 -27.07
N LYS A 479 24.78 -24.85 -28.21
CA LYS A 479 26.24 -24.88 -28.49
C LYS A 479 26.91 -23.49 -28.41
N LYS A 480 26.11 -22.44 -28.57
CA LYS A 480 26.52 -21.05 -28.43
C LYS A 480 25.46 -20.30 -27.63
N ILE A 481 25.84 -19.87 -26.42
CA ILE A 481 25.05 -18.99 -25.57
C ILE A 481 25.65 -17.60 -25.70
N THR A 482 24.88 -16.64 -26.21
CA THR A 482 25.26 -15.22 -26.26
C THR A 482 24.65 -14.53 -25.05
N VAL A 483 25.49 -13.93 -24.21
CA VAL A 483 25.06 -13.10 -23.09
C VAL A 483 25.39 -11.66 -23.45
N THR A 484 24.41 -10.76 -23.33
CA THR A 484 24.58 -9.33 -23.61
C THR A 484 25.40 -8.68 -22.49
N ASN A 485 26.39 -7.86 -22.86
CA ASN A 485 27.17 -7.10 -21.91
C ASN A 485 26.37 -5.83 -21.50
N PRO A 486 26.10 -5.60 -20.21
CA PRO A 486 25.32 -4.44 -19.80
C PRO A 486 25.98 -3.07 -20.03
N LYS A 487 27.27 -3.02 -20.35
CA LYS A 487 28.02 -1.78 -20.62
C LYS A 487 27.39 -0.89 -21.70
N ASP A 488 26.74 -1.47 -22.69
CA ASP A 488 26.11 -0.72 -23.78
C ASP A 488 24.92 0.11 -23.26
N LEU A 489 24.22 -0.39 -22.24
CA LEU A 489 23.12 0.30 -21.57
C LEU A 489 23.59 1.52 -20.78
N PHE A 490 24.69 1.36 -20.04
CA PHE A 490 25.38 2.42 -19.31
C PHE A 490 25.89 3.52 -20.26
N THR A 491 26.40 3.13 -21.42
CA THR A 491 26.82 4.07 -22.46
C THR A 491 25.62 4.85 -23.03
N ALA A 492 24.51 4.16 -23.28
CA ALA A 492 23.29 4.76 -23.81
C ALA A 492 22.60 5.73 -22.82
N ALA A 493 22.67 5.47 -21.51
CA ALA A 493 22.12 6.35 -20.48
C ALA A 493 22.98 7.60 -20.20
N GLY A 494 24.26 7.54 -20.55
CA GLY A 494 25.24 8.58 -20.24
C GLY A 494 24.77 10.01 -20.54
N PRO A 495 24.19 10.30 -21.72
CA PRO A 495 23.70 11.65 -22.04
C PRO A 495 22.64 12.17 -21.05
N ALA A 496 21.61 11.38 -20.73
CA ALA A 496 20.54 11.79 -19.81
C ALA A 496 21.06 11.96 -18.37
N MET A 497 21.93 11.05 -17.92
CA MET A 497 22.57 11.17 -16.61
C MET A 497 23.45 12.42 -16.49
N ASN A 498 24.21 12.77 -17.55
CA ASN A 498 25.03 13.98 -17.56
C ASN A 498 24.23 15.28 -17.74
N ASP A 499 23.00 15.21 -18.22
CA ASP A 499 22.10 16.37 -18.37
C ASP A 499 21.37 16.72 -17.06
N LEU A 500 21.16 15.73 -16.18
CA LEU A 500 20.44 15.91 -14.92
C LEU A 500 21.06 16.99 -14.00
N PRO A 501 22.39 17.02 -13.71
CA PRO A 501 22.99 18.08 -12.91
C PRO A 501 22.75 19.47 -13.49
N ASN A 502 22.78 19.61 -14.83
CA ASN A 502 22.54 20.88 -15.51
C ASN A 502 21.10 21.37 -15.33
N LYS A 503 20.12 20.45 -15.36
CA LYS A 503 18.71 20.78 -15.11
C LYS A 503 18.45 21.18 -13.66
N ILE A 504 19.07 20.48 -12.70
CA ILE A 504 18.94 20.78 -11.28
C ILE A 504 19.53 22.17 -11.00
N VAL A 505 20.77 22.43 -11.41
CA VAL A 505 21.45 23.69 -11.10
C VAL A 505 20.79 24.88 -11.79
N ALA A 506 20.34 24.74 -13.05
CA ALA A 506 19.63 25.82 -13.74
C ALA A 506 18.29 26.15 -13.06
N THR A 507 17.58 25.15 -12.53
CA THR A 507 16.32 25.37 -11.82
C THR A 507 16.55 25.95 -10.44
N GLY A 508 17.57 25.49 -9.72
CA GLY A 508 17.99 26.09 -8.45
C GLY A 508 18.39 27.57 -8.61
N MET A 509 19.04 27.94 -9.73
CA MET A 509 19.35 29.33 -10.06
C MET A 509 18.10 30.17 -10.28
N ASP A 510 17.12 29.69 -11.05
CA ASP A 510 15.85 30.41 -11.26
C ASP A 510 15.08 30.59 -9.96
N MET A 511 15.06 29.56 -9.10
CA MET A 511 14.45 29.63 -7.77
C MET A 511 15.16 30.64 -6.87
N SER A 512 16.49 30.64 -6.86
CA SER A 512 17.31 31.57 -6.06
C SER A 512 17.15 33.02 -6.52
N LEU A 513 16.90 33.24 -7.81
CA LEU A 513 16.67 34.56 -8.40
C LEU A 513 15.22 35.04 -8.29
N GLY A 514 14.32 34.25 -7.69
CA GLY A 514 12.88 34.57 -7.60
C GLY A 514 12.19 34.58 -8.96
N GLN A 515 12.77 33.92 -9.97
CA GLN A 515 12.24 33.83 -11.33
C GLN A 515 11.37 32.59 -11.53
N TRP A 516 11.33 31.69 -10.54
CA TRP A 516 10.55 30.47 -10.59
C TRP A 516 9.08 30.74 -10.24
N GLY A 517 8.21 30.66 -11.24
CA GLY A 517 6.76 30.91 -11.10
C GLY A 517 5.93 29.70 -10.66
N GLY A 518 6.52 28.73 -9.95
CA GLY A 518 5.87 27.47 -9.58
C GLY A 518 6.24 26.96 -8.20
N SER A 519 5.71 25.81 -7.79
CA SER A 519 6.02 25.21 -6.49
C SER A 519 7.46 24.72 -6.43
N GLY A 520 8.15 25.01 -5.31
CA GLY A 520 9.47 24.42 -5.02
C GLY A 520 9.41 22.92 -4.71
N ASP A 521 8.29 22.43 -4.17
CA ASP A 521 8.07 20.99 -3.98
C ASP A 521 8.02 20.27 -5.33
N ASP A 522 7.31 20.81 -6.33
CA ASP A 522 7.28 20.21 -7.67
C ASP A 522 8.69 20.02 -8.25
N VAL A 523 9.57 21.01 -8.04
CA VAL A 523 10.96 20.94 -8.48
C VAL A 523 11.71 19.81 -7.78
N VAL A 524 11.61 19.73 -6.46
CA VAL A 524 12.29 18.68 -5.67
C VAL A 524 11.75 17.29 -6.03
N GLN A 525 10.43 17.12 -6.16
CA GLN A 525 9.81 15.85 -6.53
C GLN A 525 10.21 15.39 -7.94
N ALA A 526 10.38 16.33 -8.88
CA ALA A 526 10.78 16.03 -10.24
C ALA A 526 12.24 15.52 -10.36
N PHE A 527 13.15 16.02 -9.51
CA PHE A 527 14.58 15.69 -9.61
C PHE A 527 15.05 14.60 -8.65
N ALA A 528 14.41 14.45 -7.49
CA ALA A 528 14.85 13.54 -6.45
C ALA A 528 14.96 12.07 -6.88
N MET A 529 13.92 11.57 -7.55
CA MET A 529 13.89 10.16 -7.99
C MET A 529 14.99 9.85 -9.02
N PRO A 530 15.17 10.65 -10.09
CA PRO A 530 16.30 10.47 -11.00
C PRO A 530 17.67 10.46 -10.29
N VAL A 531 17.90 11.37 -9.34
CA VAL A 531 19.16 11.44 -8.59
C VAL A 531 19.41 10.17 -7.79
N ALA A 532 18.42 9.71 -7.02
CA ALA A 532 18.55 8.52 -6.19
C ALA A 532 18.77 7.23 -7.02
N MET A 533 18.19 7.16 -8.23
CA MET A 533 18.39 6.02 -9.14
C MET A 533 19.82 5.96 -9.69
N ILE A 534 20.40 7.12 -10.02
CA ILE A 534 21.81 7.23 -10.43
C ILE A 534 22.72 6.82 -9.27
N SER A 535 22.44 7.31 -8.06
CA SER A 535 23.18 6.96 -6.84
C SER A 535 23.22 5.45 -6.62
N GLN A 536 22.05 4.82 -6.63
CA GLN A 536 21.93 3.37 -6.45
C GLN A 536 22.73 2.59 -7.49
N ALA A 537 22.65 3.00 -8.76
CA ALA A 537 23.36 2.33 -9.83
C ALA A 537 24.88 2.40 -9.64
N ILE A 538 25.39 3.58 -9.29
CA ILE A 538 26.82 3.82 -9.08
C ILE A 538 27.33 3.08 -7.84
N GLN A 539 26.57 3.09 -6.74
CA GLN A 539 26.92 2.33 -5.53
C GLN A 539 26.99 0.82 -5.81
N ALA A 540 26.04 0.28 -6.57
CA ALA A 540 26.03 -1.12 -6.96
C ALA A 540 27.27 -1.47 -7.82
N MET A 541 27.62 -0.60 -8.79
CA MET A 541 28.86 -0.77 -9.55
C MET A 541 30.08 -0.77 -8.64
N LYS A 542 30.26 0.22 -7.76
CA LYS A 542 31.40 0.28 -6.82
C LYS A 542 31.60 -1.03 -6.06
N GLN A 543 30.52 -1.66 -5.59
CA GLN A 543 30.59 -2.94 -4.88
C GLN A 543 31.06 -4.11 -5.78
N VAL A 544 30.71 -4.10 -7.07
CA VAL A 544 31.21 -5.09 -8.05
C VAL A 544 32.73 -5.06 -8.15
N LYS A 545 33.34 -3.87 -8.16
CA LYS A 545 34.82 -3.71 -8.20
C LYS A 545 35.52 -4.18 -6.92
N VAL A 546 34.82 -4.12 -5.77
CA VAL A 546 35.34 -4.62 -4.49
C VAL A 546 35.31 -6.15 -4.47
N LEU A 547 34.17 -6.74 -4.82
CA LEU A 547 33.97 -8.19 -4.74
C LEU A 547 34.68 -8.94 -5.87
N GLY A 548 34.77 -8.37 -7.08
CA GLY A 548 35.44 -9.00 -8.22
C GLY A 548 36.96 -9.18 -8.09
N LYS A 549 37.55 -8.84 -6.94
CA LYS A 549 38.94 -9.14 -6.59
C LYS A 549 39.12 -10.52 -5.96
N ASN A 550 38.04 -11.15 -5.52
CA ASN A 550 38.04 -12.45 -4.85
C ASN A 550 37.26 -13.46 -5.70
N GLU A 551 37.79 -14.68 -5.86
CA GLU A 551 37.29 -15.69 -6.82
C GLU A 551 36.43 -16.79 -6.17
N GLU A 552 35.79 -16.52 -5.03
CA GLU A 552 34.94 -17.51 -4.33
C GLU A 552 33.52 -17.61 -4.93
N ASP A 553 32.96 -18.82 -4.99
CA ASP A 553 31.68 -19.08 -5.66
C ASP A 553 30.47 -18.38 -5.02
N GLU A 554 30.49 -18.12 -3.71
CA GLU A 554 29.45 -17.33 -3.02
C GLU A 554 29.51 -15.85 -3.39
N GLU A 555 30.70 -15.29 -3.61
CA GLU A 555 30.89 -13.89 -4.01
C GLU A 555 30.47 -13.64 -5.46
N LYS A 556 30.59 -14.65 -6.34
CA LYS A 556 30.15 -14.58 -7.75
C LYS A 556 28.64 -14.30 -7.87
N LYS A 557 27.80 -14.96 -7.06
CA LYS A 557 26.34 -14.70 -7.00
C LYS A 557 26.04 -13.26 -6.58
N LYS A 558 26.77 -12.75 -5.59
CA LYS A 558 26.61 -11.39 -5.09
C LYS A 558 27.03 -10.33 -6.11
N ILE A 559 28.13 -10.56 -6.83
CA ILE A 559 28.59 -9.71 -7.94
C ILE A 559 27.49 -9.57 -8.99
N ILE A 560 26.81 -10.66 -9.35
CA ILE A 560 25.76 -10.63 -10.37
C ILE A 560 24.57 -9.84 -9.89
N LEU A 561 24.10 -10.08 -8.67
CA LEU A 561 22.99 -9.30 -8.11
C LEU A 561 23.30 -7.80 -8.14
N LEU A 562 24.52 -7.41 -7.82
CA LEU A 562 24.96 -6.00 -7.88
C LEU A 562 25.04 -5.46 -9.31
N VAL A 563 25.54 -6.26 -10.28
CA VAL A 563 25.50 -5.89 -11.70
C VAL A 563 24.05 -5.68 -12.15
N LEU A 564 23.12 -6.54 -11.72
CA LEU A 564 21.71 -6.40 -12.04
C LEU A 564 21.08 -5.15 -11.42
N THR A 565 21.35 -4.87 -10.15
CA THR A 565 20.91 -3.64 -9.49
C THR A 565 21.43 -2.40 -10.20
N ALA A 566 22.70 -2.41 -10.63
CA ALA A 566 23.29 -1.31 -11.36
C ALA A 566 22.60 -1.07 -12.72
N VAL A 567 22.35 -2.16 -13.46
CA VAL A 567 21.62 -2.15 -14.73
C VAL A 567 20.23 -1.57 -14.54
N ILE A 568 19.50 -2.10 -13.57
CA ILE A 568 18.14 -1.69 -13.21
C ILE A 568 18.03 -0.18 -12.95
N GLY A 569 18.97 0.41 -12.20
CA GLY A 569 18.93 1.84 -11.88
C GLY A 569 19.13 2.75 -13.09
N VAL A 570 19.81 2.26 -14.14
CA VAL A 570 20.17 3.06 -15.32
C VAL A 570 19.20 2.90 -16.48
N VAL A 571 18.50 1.76 -16.56
CA VAL A 571 17.51 1.48 -17.61
C VAL A 571 16.55 2.66 -17.88
N PRO A 572 15.99 3.33 -16.86
CA PRO A 572 14.99 4.37 -17.10
C PRO A 572 15.53 5.65 -17.75
N PHE A 573 16.86 5.82 -17.84
CA PHE A 573 17.53 6.95 -18.52
C PHE A 573 17.75 6.72 -20.02
N VAL A 574 17.44 5.52 -20.51
CA VAL A 574 17.77 5.09 -21.88
C VAL A 574 16.55 5.21 -22.82
N GLY A 575 15.33 5.08 -22.28
CA GLY A 575 14.08 5.01 -23.04
C GLY A 575 13.95 3.72 -23.89
N GLU A 576 12.77 3.48 -24.45
CA GLU A 576 12.42 2.23 -25.17
C GLU A 576 13.41 1.90 -26.31
N ILE A 577 13.70 2.87 -27.19
CA ILE A 577 14.59 2.67 -28.34
C ILE A 577 16.01 2.35 -27.89
N GLY A 578 16.54 3.11 -26.94
CA GLY A 578 17.89 2.88 -26.44
C GLY A 578 17.99 1.54 -25.70
N ALA A 579 16.98 1.18 -24.91
CA ALA A 579 16.92 -0.07 -24.16
C ALA A 579 16.89 -1.29 -25.09
N ALA A 580 16.12 -1.21 -26.17
CA ALA A 580 16.09 -2.23 -27.22
C ALA A 580 17.46 -2.37 -27.91
N THR A 581 18.11 -1.25 -28.28
CA THR A 581 19.43 -1.27 -28.92
C THR A 581 20.55 -1.75 -28.00
N ALA A 582 20.46 -1.48 -26.70
CA ALA A 582 21.39 -1.96 -25.67
C ALA A 582 21.14 -3.42 -25.27
N GLY A 583 20.15 -4.08 -25.88
CA GLY A 583 19.87 -5.50 -25.68
C GLY A 583 19.22 -5.83 -24.34
N LEU A 584 18.43 -4.91 -23.77
CA LEU A 584 17.75 -5.12 -22.48
C LEU A 584 16.87 -6.37 -22.47
N GLY A 585 16.15 -6.66 -23.57
CA GLY A 585 15.34 -7.89 -23.68
C GLY A 585 16.18 -9.17 -23.54
N ALA A 586 17.41 -9.16 -24.04
CA ALA A 586 18.34 -10.29 -23.88
C ALA A 586 18.90 -10.38 -22.45
N ILE A 587 19.15 -9.23 -21.79
CA ILE A 587 19.53 -9.17 -20.37
C ILE A 587 18.39 -9.71 -19.49
N ALA A 588 17.15 -9.26 -19.70
CA ALA A 588 15.97 -9.70 -18.96
C ALA A 588 15.69 -11.19 -19.14
N THR A 589 15.76 -11.69 -20.37
CA THR A 589 15.65 -13.13 -20.68
C THR A 589 16.72 -13.93 -19.95
N THR A 590 17.95 -13.42 -19.91
CA THR A 590 19.08 -14.07 -19.22
C THR A 590 18.85 -14.13 -17.71
N ILE A 591 18.32 -13.07 -17.09
CA ILE A 591 18.00 -13.04 -15.65
C ILE A 591 16.84 -13.98 -15.31
N ALA A 592 15.79 -13.98 -16.14
CA ALA A 592 14.65 -14.86 -15.97
C ALA A 592 15.05 -16.34 -16.02
N ILE A 593 15.96 -16.68 -16.94
CA ILE A 593 16.54 -18.03 -17.02
C ILE A 593 17.42 -18.31 -15.79
N ALA A 594 18.22 -17.34 -15.34
CA ALA A 594 19.17 -17.54 -14.24
C ALA A 594 18.54 -17.90 -12.88
N GLY A 595 17.22 -17.73 -12.70
CA GLY A 595 16.53 -17.98 -11.43
C GLY A 595 16.96 -17.06 -10.27
N LEU A 596 17.90 -16.16 -10.52
CA LEU A 596 18.40 -15.14 -9.61
C LEU A 596 17.40 -13.99 -9.61
N ALA A 597 16.54 -13.94 -8.60
CA ALA A 597 15.58 -12.85 -8.38
C ALA A 597 14.53 -12.63 -9.50
N ALA A 598 14.01 -13.72 -10.08
CA ALA A 598 13.06 -13.70 -11.20
C ALA A 598 11.89 -12.72 -11.03
N ASN A 599 11.34 -12.53 -9.82
CA ASN A 599 10.18 -11.65 -9.60
C ASN A 599 10.53 -10.15 -9.54
N ALA A 600 11.71 -9.76 -9.04
CA ALA A 600 12.11 -8.36 -8.98
C ALA A 600 12.59 -7.86 -10.34
N ALA A 601 13.31 -8.70 -11.08
CA ALA A 601 13.77 -8.39 -12.42
C ALA A 601 12.64 -8.37 -13.46
N LEU A 602 11.66 -9.29 -13.37
CA LEU A 602 10.47 -9.21 -14.23
C LEU A 602 9.64 -7.96 -13.94
N GLY A 603 9.43 -7.61 -12.66
CA GLY A 603 8.62 -6.43 -12.31
C GLY A 603 9.20 -5.12 -12.84
N ILE A 604 10.52 -4.98 -12.81
CA ILE A 604 11.20 -3.80 -13.33
C ILE A 604 11.27 -3.83 -14.87
N TYR A 605 11.49 -5.01 -15.47
CA TYR A 605 11.39 -5.17 -16.92
C TYR A 605 10.01 -4.77 -17.45
N THR A 606 8.93 -5.19 -16.76
CA THR A 606 7.56 -4.82 -17.14
C THR A 606 7.27 -3.34 -16.93
N ILE A 607 7.85 -2.68 -15.92
CA ILE A 607 7.72 -1.22 -15.73
C ILE A 607 8.43 -0.47 -16.87
N VAL A 608 9.57 -0.97 -17.32
CA VAL A 608 10.37 -0.32 -18.38
C VAL A 608 9.79 -0.55 -19.77
N GLU A 609 9.26 -1.75 -20.03
CA GLU A 609 8.52 -2.04 -21.26
C GLU A 609 7.16 -1.34 -21.33
N ASP A 610 6.67 -0.83 -20.20
CA ASP A 610 5.45 -0.02 -20.14
C ASP A 610 5.80 1.47 -20.24
N PRO A 611 5.73 2.09 -21.45
CA PRO A 611 6.00 3.51 -21.63
C PRO A 611 5.00 4.41 -20.88
N ASP A 612 3.84 3.86 -20.50
CA ASP A 612 2.78 4.57 -19.78
C ASP A 612 2.93 4.46 -18.26
N SER A 613 3.91 3.69 -17.76
CA SER A 613 4.21 3.64 -16.34
C SER A 613 4.62 5.03 -15.82
N ALA A 614 4.14 5.41 -14.63
CA ALA A 614 4.39 6.75 -14.08
C ALA A 614 5.89 7.10 -13.98
N GLN A 615 6.73 6.08 -13.78
CA GLN A 615 8.18 6.17 -13.70
C GLN A 615 8.79 6.52 -15.06
N MET A 616 8.43 5.77 -16.10
CA MET A 616 8.94 5.99 -17.46
C MET A 616 8.36 7.26 -18.08
N ALA A 617 7.11 7.58 -17.79
CA ALA A 617 6.48 8.83 -18.20
C ALA A 617 7.17 10.05 -17.56
N ALA A 618 7.47 10.01 -16.25
CA ALA A 618 8.15 11.10 -15.55
C ALA A 618 9.55 11.37 -16.13
N LEU A 619 10.33 10.31 -16.33
CA LEU A 619 11.69 10.40 -16.90
C LEU A 619 11.66 10.72 -18.41
N GLY A 620 10.65 10.22 -19.13
CA GLY A 620 10.39 10.54 -20.52
C GLY A 620 10.11 12.02 -20.72
N LEU A 621 9.26 12.61 -19.89
CA LEU A 621 9.02 14.06 -19.86
C LEU A 621 10.26 14.83 -19.41
N LEU A 622 11.07 14.30 -18.48
CA LEU A 622 12.25 15.00 -17.98
C LEU A 622 13.37 15.09 -19.03
N PHE A 623 13.65 14.00 -19.74
CA PHE A 623 14.81 13.87 -20.65
C PHE A 623 14.45 13.81 -22.13
N GLY A 624 13.17 13.73 -22.49
CA GLY A 624 12.74 13.59 -23.88
C GLY A 624 13.07 12.20 -24.47
N ILE A 625 12.86 11.17 -23.65
CA ILE A 625 13.15 9.76 -23.99
C ILE A 625 11.85 8.95 -24.06
N GLY A 626 11.88 7.77 -24.68
CA GLY A 626 10.71 6.88 -24.75
C GLY A 626 9.56 7.38 -25.64
N GLY A 627 9.86 8.20 -26.65
CA GLY A 627 8.85 8.75 -27.57
C GLY A 627 8.11 9.99 -27.04
N LEU A 628 8.39 10.39 -25.79
CA LEU A 628 7.90 11.63 -25.20
C LEU A 628 8.87 12.78 -25.47
N GLY A 629 8.34 13.96 -25.78
CA GLY A 629 9.14 15.17 -25.86
C GLY A 629 9.50 15.67 -24.45
N ALA A 630 10.74 16.15 -24.27
CA ALA A 630 11.12 16.77 -23.01
C ALA A 630 10.21 17.99 -22.75
N VAL A 631 9.63 18.06 -21.56
CA VAL A 631 8.89 19.26 -21.15
C VAL A 631 9.85 20.43 -21.01
N ALA A 632 9.30 21.65 -21.15
CA ALA A 632 10.06 22.84 -20.84
C ALA A 632 10.50 22.81 -19.36
N ARG A 633 11.69 23.37 -19.08
CA ARG A 633 12.20 23.55 -17.73
C ARG A 633 11.54 24.79 -17.11
N ASP A 634 10.24 24.73 -16.94
CA ASP A 634 9.39 25.74 -16.33
C ASP A 634 8.44 25.12 -15.29
N ALA A 635 7.67 25.96 -14.61
CA ALA A 635 6.76 25.56 -13.54
C ALA A 635 5.76 24.48 -13.99
N GLU A 636 5.15 24.67 -15.16
CA GLU A 636 4.15 23.75 -15.71
C GLU A 636 4.78 22.40 -16.09
N GLY A 637 5.97 22.42 -16.71
CA GLY A 637 6.69 21.23 -17.10
C GLY A 637 7.09 20.38 -15.90
N LEU A 638 7.71 20.98 -14.87
CA LEU A 638 8.14 20.23 -13.68
C LEU A 638 6.95 19.78 -12.81
N ALA A 639 5.86 20.55 -12.76
CA ALA A 639 4.63 20.14 -12.08
C ALA A 639 4.02 18.86 -12.69
N LYS A 640 4.07 18.70 -14.01
CA LYS A 640 3.61 17.46 -14.68
C LYS A 640 4.45 16.24 -14.27
N ILE A 641 5.76 16.41 -14.14
CA ILE A 641 6.67 15.36 -13.69
C ILE A 641 6.42 15.03 -12.21
N ALA A 642 6.26 16.05 -11.37
CA ALA A 642 5.96 15.89 -9.95
C ALA A 642 4.61 15.20 -9.72
N ALA A 643 3.59 15.51 -10.52
CA ALA A 643 2.29 14.84 -10.47
C ALA A 643 2.43 13.33 -10.73
N LEU A 644 3.16 12.95 -11.78
CA LEU A 644 3.47 11.54 -12.04
C LEU A 644 4.21 10.90 -10.87
N ARG A 645 5.21 11.59 -10.29
CA ARG A 645 5.92 11.10 -9.10
C ARG A 645 4.99 10.83 -7.93
N ARG A 646 4.01 11.70 -7.68
CA ARG A 646 3.02 11.57 -6.59
C ARG A 646 2.02 10.44 -6.82
N THR A 647 1.70 10.12 -8.07
CA THR A 647 0.86 8.95 -8.38
C THR A 647 1.56 7.62 -8.10
N MET A 648 2.90 7.63 -7.96
CA MET A 648 3.63 6.40 -7.67
C MET A 648 3.39 5.92 -6.24
N GLY A 649 2.88 4.70 -6.10
CA GLY A 649 2.66 4.08 -4.80
C GLY A 649 3.98 3.75 -4.10
N GLY A 650 3.97 3.62 -2.77
CA GLY A 650 5.18 3.25 -2.00
C GLY A 650 5.81 1.93 -2.46
N SER A 651 5.01 0.97 -2.93
CA SER A 651 5.52 -0.27 -3.53
C SER A 651 6.29 -0.05 -4.83
N GLU A 652 5.88 0.94 -5.64
CA GLU A 652 6.57 1.27 -6.89
C GLU A 652 7.87 2.03 -6.63
N VAL A 653 7.91 2.86 -5.59
CA VAL A 653 9.14 3.51 -5.11
C VAL A 653 10.15 2.49 -4.59
N VAL A 654 9.69 1.53 -3.79
CA VAL A 654 10.54 0.45 -3.26
C VAL A 654 11.10 -0.43 -4.38
N LEU A 655 10.36 -0.61 -5.49
CA LEU A 655 10.85 -1.34 -6.67
C LEU A 655 12.01 -0.62 -7.38
N LEU A 656 12.11 0.71 -7.26
CA LEU A 656 13.25 1.48 -7.78
C LEU A 656 14.50 1.33 -6.90
N GLY A 657 14.31 0.87 -5.66
CA GLY A 657 15.32 0.33 -4.77
C GLY A 657 15.51 1.14 -3.48
N ALA A 658 16.36 0.63 -2.59
CA ALA A 658 16.42 1.06 -1.20
C ALA A 658 16.85 2.53 -1.02
N THR A 659 17.79 3.00 -1.86
CA THR A 659 18.24 4.41 -1.84
C THR A 659 17.11 5.35 -2.24
N VAL A 660 16.30 4.96 -3.23
CA VAL A 660 15.15 5.75 -3.69
C VAL A 660 14.06 5.84 -2.62
N ASP A 661 13.84 4.77 -1.86
CA ASP A 661 12.91 4.74 -0.74
C ASP A 661 13.37 5.60 0.45
N GLU A 662 14.66 5.52 0.80
CA GLU A 662 15.27 6.31 1.88
C GLU A 662 15.25 7.82 1.57
N ASP A 663 15.70 8.20 0.38
CA ASP A 663 15.69 9.61 -0.05
C ASP A 663 14.25 10.13 -0.15
N ALA A 664 13.32 9.34 -0.68
CA ALA A 664 11.91 9.72 -0.73
C ALA A 664 11.32 9.93 0.68
N ALA A 665 11.67 9.11 1.66
CA ALA A 665 11.22 9.28 3.05
C ALA A 665 11.79 10.55 3.69
N LEU A 666 13.07 10.87 3.45
CA LEU A 666 13.70 12.10 3.94
C LEU A 666 13.11 13.35 3.29
N ILE A 667 12.89 13.31 1.97
CA ILE A 667 12.23 14.40 1.23
C ILE A 667 10.81 14.61 1.73
N GLN A 668 10.05 13.54 1.95
CA GLN A 668 8.73 13.62 2.57
C GLN A 668 8.78 14.19 3.98
N ARG A 669 9.82 13.88 4.77
CA ARG A 669 10.00 14.42 6.11
C ARG A 669 10.25 15.93 6.08
N ILE A 670 11.15 16.39 5.19
CA ILE A 670 11.47 17.82 5.01
C ILE A 670 10.24 18.58 4.49
N THR A 671 9.62 18.10 3.42
CA THR A 671 8.42 18.73 2.84
C THR A 671 7.26 18.81 3.84
N LYS A 672 7.04 17.78 4.66
CA LYS A 672 6.03 17.80 5.74
C LYS A 672 6.39 18.72 6.90
N SER A 673 7.67 18.87 7.24
CA SER A 673 8.08 19.81 8.30
C SER A 673 8.03 21.26 7.84
N CYS A 674 8.17 21.50 6.54
CA CYS A 674 7.96 22.78 5.88
C CYS A 674 6.48 23.11 5.60
N ALA A 675 5.56 22.16 5.77
CA ALA A 675 4.11 22.40 5.68
C ALA A 675 3.49 22.91 7.01
N ARG A 676 4.31 23.51 7.89
CA ARG A 676 3.94 23.99 9.22
C ARG A 676 3.74 25.49 9.25
#